data_AF-A0A819QRN6-F1
#
_entry.id   AF-A0A819QRN6-F1
#
_cell.length_a   1.000
_cell.length_b   1.000
_cell.length_c   1.000
_cell.angle_alpha   90.00
_cell.angle_beta   90.00
_cell.angle_gamma   90.00
#
_symmetry.space_group_name_H-M   'P 1'
#
loop_
_entity.id
_entity.type
_entity.pdbx_description
1 polymer ?
#
loop_
_entity_poly.entity_id
_entity_poly.type
_entity_poly.pdbx_seq_one_letter_code
_entity_poly.pdbx_strand_id
1 'polypeptide(L)'
;MDILIPYLNRDGLLQYISTSMSNILNYQNDLTRQEKEIDELSRLLDALPVDLQLNSIPIACQLFDYFLQNSSSIVHYRLLSSCLNLMKIEDRLHRINNILVTILDNEQTVQLREILCKLLNTIEISSSISLNFNWTQLESAMNYQHDSKFLPYIWRFLSKHHQNDLEQMLIRSLSTIENNDELFLLLLIELRSANLFVSIPSFWYLIQRSLGDNITNNDRKRKCALYLFKQILTNDEYKHVEIKEEKSNRLLILIDDKTKQFWIDFIVLYEALDDGIVHLIKPLLTKFDRIHKSSLEYELSLTWLFILLQRLFANTSAPLGRWCVRWFLNSMILPDVQVENFFLETVLDWTSNNFIFLKGDEINDCQPMEKYLESYLERWFCTLENSNLPLLTLLSRIQTVKWSQTSHVRVLYSFRTFAINHHNQSLLNDEHIKIFSSLIVTQFHTYAPVLRLSAYSSVLDIVTNLFDWSLCTTSLNFLRFLAFFDRSTFLTKHFSILSNHFSFNIRQLQNLIEEFLSSDSTNTFSDTRLFSFDNDLLQIRQIVFLLDLTDIHNTDILKMIFHPFIENIRTAYQRPYMSTNNVRRSIELFMGLLQETYFHSSNFIKDWFSSNIRSVVREGLNFIKINSLKQPMMFMKLPTVFFMVGNHGDISRFLQELISQIETIVQQQSGNSWQPLLILFAHSIDWLLTNRLSDFNTEWNTTYRNLPLFSKLLPLLDQQNS
;
A
#
# COMPACT_ATOMS: atom_id res chain seq x y z
N MET A 1 73.12 -17.67 0.07
CA MET A 1 72.47 -18.98 0.25
C MET A 1 72.74 -19.91 -0.92
N ASP A 2 72.59 -19.44 -2.16
CA ASP A 2 72.84 -20.23 -3.38
C ASP A 2 74.22 -20.90 -3.45
N ILE A 3 75.23 -20.30 -2.80
CA ILE A 3 76.59 -20.86 -2.68
C ILE A 3 76.69 -21.95 -1.59
N LEU A 4 75.87 -21.88 -0.54
CA LEU A 4 75.92 -22.73 0.66
C LEU A 4 75.05 -24.00 0.54
N ILE A 5 73.95 -23.93 -0.21
CA ILE A 5 72.98 -25.04 -0.38
C ILE A 5 73.64 -26.35 -0.85
N PRO A 6 74.60 -26.36 -1.80
CA PRO A 6 75.27 -27.61 -2.22
C PRO A 6 76.17 -28.24 -1.14
N TYR A 7 76.57 -27.48 -0.11
CA TYR A 7 77.55 -27.89 0.90
C TYR A 7 76.93 -28.26 2.25
N LEU A 8 75.64 -27.98 2.45
CA LEU A 8 74.92 -28.40 3.66
C LEU A 8 74.41 -29.83 3.48
N ASN A 9 74.79 -30.74 4.39
CA ASN A 9 74.12 -32.03 4.48
C ASN A 9 72.64 -31.81 4.91
N ARG A 10 71.78 -32.78 4.61
CA ARG A 10 70.34 -32.72 4.92
C ARG A 10 70.06 -32.28 6.35
N ASP A 11 70.85 -32.78 7.31
CA ASP A 11 70.70 -32.46 8.73
C ASP A 11 71.07 -31.02 9.07
N GLY A 12 72.14 -30.49 8.48
CA GLY A 12 72.56 -29.09 8.67
C GLY A 12 71.58 -28.09 8.06
N LEU A 13 70.97 -28.45 6.93
CA LEU A 13 69.93 -27.63 6.31
C LEU A 13 68.63 -27.65 7.13
N LEU A 14 68.21 -28.81 7.63
CA LEU A 14 67.08 -28.93 8.56
C LEU A 14 67.32 -28.18 9.88
N GLN A 15 68.55 -28.23 10.40
CA GLN A 15 68.93 -27.50 11.60
C GLN A 15 68.91 -25.99 11.37
N TYR A 16 69.40 -25.50 10.22
CA TYR A 16 69.34 -24.08 9.87
C TYR A 16 67.89 -23.61 9.71
N ILE A 17 67.06 -24.37 9.01
CA ILE A 17 65.63 -24.09 8.89
C ILE A 17 65.01 -24.05 10.29
N SER A 18 65.18 -25.09 11.11
CA SER A 18 64.67 -25.15 12.50
C SER A 18 65.12 -23.95 13.35
N THR A 19 66.38 -23.53 13.23
CA THR A 19 66.93 -22.40 14.00
C THR A 19 66.34 -21.07 13.53
N SER A 20 66.24 -20.85 12.21
CA SER A 20 65.64 -19.65 11.64
C SER A 20 64.14 -19.58 11.98
N MET A 21 63.45 -20.72 11.95
CA MET A 21 62.05 -20.85 12.37
C MET A 21 61.87 -20.53 13.87
N SER A 22 62.77 -21.02 14.74
CA SER A 22 62.79 -20.68 16.18
C SER A 22 63.09 -19.20 16.42
N ASN A 23 64.01 -18.61 15.65
CA ASN A 23 64.32 -17.18 15.72
C ASN A 23 63.09 -16.33 15.40
N ILE A 24 62.35 -16.68 14.34
CA ILE A 24 61.12 -15.97 13.99
C ILE A 24 60.09 -16.02 15.13
N LEU A 25 59.91 -17.20 15.74
CA LEU A 25 59.02 -17.36 16.90
C LEU A 25 59.48 -16.59 18.14
N ASN A 26 60.79 -16.42 18.34
CA ASN A 26 61.35 -15.70 19.49
C ASN A 26 61.36 -14.17 19.29
N TYR A 27 61.31 -13.68 18.06
CA TYR A 27 61.32 -12.25 17.73
C TYR A 27 59.93 -11.59 17.75
N GLN A 28 58.98 -12.10 18.54
CA GLN A 28 57.56 -11.65 18.55
C GLN A 28 57.36 -10.12 18.67
N ASN A 29 58.32 -9.41 19.25
CA ASN A 29 58.27 -7.96 19.48
C ASN A 29 59.18 -7.12 18.55
N ASP A 30 59.90 -7.74 17.60
CA ASP A 30 60.79 -7.06 16.65
C ASP A 30 60.45 -7.47 15.21
N LEU A 31 59.41 -6.81 14.67
CA LEU A 31 58.88 -7.06 13.33
C LEU A 31 59.96 -6.93 12.25
N THR A 32 60.91 -6.00 12.38
CA THR A 32 61.97 -5.81 11.38
C THR A 32 62.96 -6.98 11.32
N ARG A 33 63.28 -7.58 12.47
CA ARG A 33 64.10 -8.80 12.51
C ARG A 33 63.33 -10.03 12.06
N GLN A 34 62.06 -10.13 12.44
CA GLN A 34 61.17 -11.18 11.94
C GLN A 34 61.07 -11.15 10.41
N GLU A 35 60.79 -9.99 9.82
CA GLU A 35 60.68 -9.84 8.36
C GLU A 35 61.97 -10.22 7.63
N LYS A 36 63.14 -9.87 8.19
CA LYS A 36 64.43 -10.24 7.61
C LYS A 36 64.68 -11.75 7.64
N GLU A 37 64.42 -12.40 8.78
CA GLU A 37 64.52 -13.86 8.92
C GLU A 37 63.50 -14.59 8.02
N ILE A 38 62.29 -14.04 7.90
CA ILE A 38 61.24 -14.53 7.00
C ILE A 38 61.70 -14.44 5.53
N ASP A 39 62.27 -13.32 5.10
CA ASP A 39 62.77 -13.13 3.74
C ASP A 39 63.94 -14.08 3.41
N GLU A 40 64.85 -14.28 4.36
CA GLU A 40 65.97 -15.20 4.23
C GLU A 40 65.51 -16.66 4.17
N LEU A 41 64.55 -17.03 5.02
CA LEU A 41 63.94 -18.36 5.02
C LEU A 41 63.15 -18.62 3.74
N SER A 42 62.34 -17.67 3.26
CA SER A 42 61.55 -17.81 2.03
C SER A 42 62.47 -18.08 0.83
N ARG A 43 63.54 -17.29 0.66
CA ARG A 43 64.50 -17.48 -0.43
C ARG A 43 65.22 -18.84 -0.34
N LEU A 44 65.53 -19.29 0.88
CA LEU A 44 66.13 -20.60 1.09
C LEU A 44 65.16 -21.72 0.70
N LEU A 45 63.90 -21.64 1.11
CA LEU A 45 62.87 -22.63 0.81
C LEU A 45 62.58 -22.72 -0.69
N ASP A 46 62.53 -21.59 -1.40
CA ASP A 46 62.33 -21.53 -2.85
C ASP A 46 63.50 -22.15 -3.63
N ALA A 47 64.71 -22.13 -3.06
CA ALA A 47 65.92 -22.69 -3.66
C ALA A 47 66.14 -24.19 -3.34
N LEU A 48 65.26 -24.85 -2.57
CA LEU A 48 65.43 -26.26 -2.22
C LEU A 48 65.08 -27.20 -3.38
N PRO A 49 65.88 -28.26 -3.61
CA PRO A 49 65.52 -29.34 -4.52
C PRO A 49 64.19 -30.00 -4.11
N VAL A 50 63.35 -30.34 -5.10
CA VAL A 50 62.01 -30.95 -4.90
C VAL A 50 62.08 -32.21 -4.02
N ASP A 51 63.18 -32.96 -4.15
CA ASP A 51 63.47 -34.21 -3.43
C ASP A 51 63.64 -34.00 -1.91
N LEU A 52 64.01 -32.78 -1.49
CA LEU A 52 64.13 -32.36 -0.09
C LEU A 52 62.86 -31.69 0.44
N GLN A 53 61.97 -31.21 -0.46
CA GLN A 53 60.69 -30.58 -0.10
C GLN A 53 59.63 -31.61 0.34
N LEU A 54 59.76 -32.86 -0.10
CA LEU A 54 58.80 -33.92 0.19
C LEU A 54 59.15 -34.65 1.49
N ASN A 55 58.45 -34.23 2.55
CA ASN A 55 58.21 -34.90 3.82
C ASN A 55 59.05 -34.45 5.02
N SER A 56 58.31 -33.85 5.95
CA SER A 56 58.52 -33.78 7.41
C SER A 56 59.47 -32.70 7.94
N ILE A 57 58.99 -31.46 7.93
CA ILE A 57 59.37 -30.48 8.95
C ILE A 57 58.15 -30.27 9.87
N PRO A 58 58.08 -30.93 11.04
CA PRO A 58 57.01 -30.67 12.04
C PRO A 58 56.90 -29.19 12.44
N ILE A 59 58.00 -28.46 12.30
CA ILE A 59 58.09 -27.02 12.60
C ILE A 59 57.34 -26.20 11.53
N ALA A 60 57.23 -26.66 10.28
CA ALA A 60 56.45 -25.97 9.25
C ALA A 60 54.96 -25.92 9.62
N CYS A 61 54.45 -27.00 10.22
CA CYS A 61 53.10 -27.06 10.78
C CYS A 61 52.89 -26.04 11.92
N GLN A 62 53.81 -26.00 12.88
CA GLN A 62 53.75 -25.06 14.02
C GLN A 62 53.88 -23.60 13.59
N LEU A 63 54.74 -23.31 12.63
CA LEU A 63 54.88 -21.97 12.08
C LEU A 63 53.66 -21.53 11.29
N PHE A 64 53.09 -22.42 10.49
CA PHE A 64 51.88 -22.12 9.77
C PHE A 64 50.76 -21.72 10.74
N ASP A 65 50.56 -22.50 11.80
CA ASP A 65 49.54 -22.22 12.81
C ASP A 65 49.85 -20.92 13.58
N TYR A 66 51.13 -20.66 13.88
CA TYR A 66 51.59 -19.42 14.52
C TYR A 66 51.32 -18.18 13.66
N PHE A 67 51.66 -18.22 12.37
CA PHE A 67 51.44 -17.10 11.47
C PHE A 67 49.95 -16.90 11.16
N LEU A 68 49.18 -17.98 11.06
CA LEU A 68 47.73 -17.90 10.89
C LEU A 68 47.07 -17.15 12.06
N GLN A 69 47.55 -17.36 13.29
CA GLN A 69 47.00 -16.72 14.49
C GLN A 69 47.53 -15.31 14.75
N ASN A 70 48.77 -15.01 14.36
CA ASN A 70 49.47 -13.81 14.83
C ASN A 70 49.84 -12.79 13.76
N SER A 71 49.64 -13.08 12.46
CA SER A 71 50.10 -12.20 11.38
C SER A 71 48.99 -11.48 10.62
N SER A 72 49.16 -10.17 10.43
CA SER A 72 48.28 -9.31 9.60
C SER A 72 48.97 -8.76 8.34
N SER A 73 50.25 -9.12 8.10
CA SER A 73 51.06 -8.50 7.04
C SER A 73 51.25 -9.40 5.82
N ILE A 74 51.36 -8.77 4.64
CA ILE A 74 51.56 -9.40 3.32
C ILE A 74 52.85 -10.25 3.26
N VAL A 75 53.88 -9.93 4.04
CA VAL A 75 55.17 -10.65 4.04
C VAL A 75 55.00 -12.10 4.51
N HIS A 76 54.04 -12.34 5.41
CA HIS A 76 53.72 -13.67 5.92
C HIS A 76 53.08 -14.60 4.89
N TYR A 77 52.52 -14.06 3.81
CA TYR A 77 51.84 -14.81 2.76
C TYR A 77 52.78 -15.77 2.00
N ARG A 78 53.93 -15.27 1.55
CA ARG A 78 54.90 -16.09 0.80
C ARG A 78 55.38 -17.26 1.65
N LEU A 79 55.64 -16.98 2.92
CA LEU A 79 56.14 -17.98 3.85
C LEU A 79 55.07 -19.00 4.24
N LEU A 80 53.80 -18.59 4.41
CA LEU A 80 52.68 -19.52 4.55
C LEU A 80 52.57 -20.46 3.33
N SER A 81 52.74 -19.93 2.11
CA SER A 81 52.70 -20.73 0.88
C SER A 81 53.87 -21.72 0.83
N SER A 82 55.09 -21.28 1.14
CA SER A 82 56.26 -22.16 1.20
C SER A 82 56.13 -23.19 2.32
N CYS A 83 55.56 -22.84 3.48
CA CYS A 83 55.27 -23.79 4.56
C CYS A 83 54.30 -24.89 4.11
N LEU A 84 53.21 -24.55 3.41
CA LEU A 84 52.29 -25.56 2.89
C LEU A 84 53.00 -26.54 1.95
N ASN A 85 53.89 -26.05 1.08
CA ASN A 85 54.64 -26.89 0.14
C ASN A 85 55.60 -27.88 0.82
N LEU A 86 56.02 -27.62 2.06
CA LEU A 86 56.93 -28.46 2.84
C LEU A 86 56.21 -29.46 3.78
N MET A 87 54.90 -29.29 3.95
CA MET A 87 54.09 -30.18 4.76
C MET A 87 53.85 -31.51 4.05
N LYS A 88 53.66 -32.56 4.86
CA LYS A 88 53.05 -33.80 4.39
C LYS A 88 51.67 -33.48 3.79
N ILE A 89 51.28 -34.26 2.79
CA ILE A 89 50.00 -34.09 2.11
C ILE A 89 48.84 -34.05 3.11
N GLU A 90 48.77 -34.99 4.06
CA GLU A 90 47.70 -35.04 5.06
C GLU A 90 47.62 -33.76 5.91
N ASP A 91 48.76 -33.27 6.40
CA ASP A 91 48.87 -32.03 7.19
C ASP A 91 48.49 -30.78 6.38
N ARG A 92 48.87 -30.77 5.09
CA ARG A 92 48.54 -29.71 4.14
C ARG A 92 47.03 -29.66 3.89
N LEU A 93 46.40 -30.81 3.65
CA LEU A 93 44.95 -30.91 3.42
C LEU A 93 44.16 -30.49 4.66
N HIS A 94 44.59 -30.93 5.86
CA HIS A 94 43.95 -30.54 7.11
C HIS A 94 43.97 -29.02 7.31
N ARG A 95 45.13 -28.38 7.07
CA ARG A 95 45.27 -26.93 7.19
C ARG A 95 44.54 -26.16 6.10
N ILE A 96 44.49 -26.65 4.86
CA ILE A 96 43.63 -26.08 3.81
C ILE A 96 42.17 -26.08 4.24
N ASN A 97 41.70 -27.17 4.86
CA ASN A 97 40.33 -27.24 5.36
C ASN A 97 40.12 -26.21 6.50
N ASN A 98 41.07 -26.08 7.42
CA ASN A 98 41.01 -25.06 8.47
C ASN A 98 40.99 -23.64 7.89
N ILE A 99 41.82 -23.34 6.88
CA ILE A 99 41.81 -22.05 6.18
C ILE A 99 40.43 -21.76 5.58
N LEU A 100 39.83 -22.74 4.90
CA LEU A 100 38.50 -22.60 4.32
C LEU A 100 37.45 -22.30 5.39
N VAL A 101 37.47 -23.04 6.51
CA VAL A 101 36.61 -22.77 7.67
C VAL A 101 36.83 -21.36 8.21
N THR A 102 38.08 -20.90 8.33
CA THR A 102 38.43 -19.55 8.81
C THR A 102 37.99 -18.45 7.84
N ILE A 103 38.00 -18.67 6.52
CA ILE A 103 37.47 -17.69 5.56
C ILE A 103 35.95 -17.55 5.68
N LEU A 104 35.27 -18.69 5.90
CA LEU A 104 33.82 -18.75 6.06
C LEU A 104 33.33 -18.24 7.42
N ASP A 105 34.21 -18.20 8.44
CA ASP A 105 33.90 -17.69 9.77
C ASP A 105 33.74 -16.15 9.76
N ASN A 106 32.56 -15.65 10.11
CA ASN A 106 32.21 -14.22 10.11
C ASN A 106 32.95 -13.38 11.17
N GLU A 107 33.58 -14.00 12.16
CA GLU A 107 34.29 -13.26 13.21
C GLU A 107 35.71 -12.83 12.80
N GLN A 108 36.22 -13.36 11.68
CA GLN A 108 37.59 -13.10 11.22
C GLN A 108 37.73 -11.79 10.43
N THR A 109 38.89 -11.14 10.57
CA THR A 109 39.16 -9.86 9.89
C THR A 109 39.21 -10.00 8.36
N VAL A 110 38.73 -8.97 7.64
CA VAL A 110 38.71 -8.88 6.16
C VAL A 110 40.12 -9.08 5.57
N GLN A 111 41.15 -8.52 6.22
CA GLN A 111 42.54 -8.63 5.78
C GLN A 111 43.07 -10.07 5.85
N LEU A 112 42.78 -10.78 6.94
CA LEU A 112 43.15 -12.19 7.10
C LEU A 112 42.48 -13.05 6.02
N ARG A 113 41.18 -12.85 5.78
CA ARG A 113 40.46 -13.58 4.72
C ARG A 113 41.04 -13.33 3.34
N GLU A 114 41.46 -12.11 3.02
CA GLU A 114 42.06 -11.78 1.72
C GLU A 114 43.40 -12.49 1.51
N ILE A 115 44.23 -12.52 2.55
CA ILE A 115 45.52 -13.23 2.54
C ILE A 115 45.28 -14.74 2.34
N LEU A 116 44.32 -15.30 3.07
CA LEU A 116 43.96 -16.72 2.98
C LEU A 116 43.36 -17.08 1.61
N CYS A 117 42.56 -16.20 1.02
CA CYS A 117 42.01 -16.35 -0.32
C CYS A 117 43.09 -16.35 -1.41
N LYS A 118 44.08 -15.45 -1.30
CA LYS A 118 45.25 -15.47 -2.17
C LYS A 118 46.01 -16.79 -2.02
N LEU A 119 46.04 -17.35 -0.81
CA LEU A 119 46.89 -18.50 -0.47
C LEU A 119 46.28 -19.76 -1.08
N LEU A 120 44.96 -19.90 -0.96
CA LEU A 120 44.22 -20.98 -1.60
C LEU A 120 44.47 -21.05 -3.10
N ASN A 121 44.47 -19.90 -3.80
CA ASN A 121 44.64 -19.88 -5.25
C ASN A 121 46.08 -20.21 -5.74
N THR A 122 47.09 -20.14 -4.87
CA THR A 122 48.48 -20.52 -5.20
C THR A 122 48.78 -22.00 -4.93
N ILE A 123 47.89 -22.71 -4.25
CA ILE A 123 48.11 -24.13 -3.93
C ILE A 123 47.84 -24.97 -5.17
N GLU A 124 48.87 -25.68 -5.65
CA GLU A 124 48.71 -26.75 -6.62
C GLU A 124 48.52 -28.08 -5.88
N ILE A 125 47.30 -28.60 -5.89
CA ILE A 125 47.01 -29.94 -5.38
C ILE A 125 47.15 -30.92 -6.55
N SER A 126 47.98 -31.94 -6.40
CA SER A 126 48.05 -33.08 -7.32
C SER A 126 46.67 -33.73 -7.43
N SER A 127 46.18 -33.93 -8.65
CA SER A 127 44.79 -34.27 -9.01
C SER A 127 44.20 -35.56 -8.43
N SER A 128 44.95 -36.34 -7.64
CA SER A 128 44.55 -37.65 -7.14
C SER A 128 44.03 -37.67 -5.70
N ILE A 129 43.91 -36.52 -5.02
CA ILE A 129 43.68 -36.49 -3.58
C ILE A 129 42.39 -35.73 -3.25
N SER A 130 41.37 -36.46 -2.84
CA SER A 130 40.08 -35.92 -2.44
C SER A 130 40.21 -35.19 -1.10
N LEU A 131 40.10 -33.86 -1.08
CA LEU A 131 39.85 -33.15 0.18
C LEU A 131 38.47 -33.58 0.71
N ASN A 132 38.41 -33.98 1.98
CA ASN A 132 37.14 -34.19 2.66
C ASN A 132 36.60 -32.82 3.10
N PHE A 133 36.06 -32.07 2.13
CA PHE A 133 35.58 -30.72 2.32
C PHE A 133 34.19 -30.72 2.96
N ASN A 134 33.95 -29.84 3.93
CA ASN A 134 32.66 -29.74 4.62
C ASN A 134 31.65 -28.95 3.79
N TRP A 135 31.04 -29.61 2.80
CA TRP A 135 30.09 -29.00 1.87
C TRP A 135 28.88 -28.36 2.54
N THR A 136 28.41 -28.89 3.68
CA THR A 136 27.26 -28.33 4.41
C THR A 136 27.60 -26.98 5.04
N GLN A 137 28.85 -26.79 5.48
CA GLN A 137 29.30 -25.51 6.01
C GLN A 137 29.44 -24.47 4.91
N LEU A 138 29.95 -24.84 3.74
CA LEU A 138 29.96 -23.94 2.58
C LEU A 138 28.54 -23.58 2.12
N GLU A 139 27.63 -24.56 2.07
CA GLU A 139 26.22 -24.33 1.74
C GLU A 139 25.56 -23.38 2.75
N SER A 140 25.81 -23.57 4.04
CA SER A 140 25.34 -22.66 5.08
C SER A 140 25.89 -21.25 4.87
N ALA A 141 27.19 -21.14 4.55
CA ALA A 141 27.83 -19.87 4.29
C ALA A 141 27.21 -19.18 3.07
N MET A 142 26.97 -19.89 1.97
CA MET A 142 26.32 -19.35 0.77
C MET A 142 24.95 -18.73 1.07
N ASN A 143 24.20 -19.32 2.01
CA ASN A 143 22.90 -18.83 2.43
C ASN A 143 22.97 -17.61 3.37
N TYR A 144 24.10 -17.40 4.06
CA TYR A 144 24.36 -16.19 4.82
C TYR A 144 24.95 -15.09 3.92
N GLN A 145 24.59 -13.82 4.14
CA GLN A 145 25.12 -12.65 3.42
C GLN A 145 26.61 -12.43 3.75
N HIS A 146 27.49 -13.34 3.35
CA HIS A 146 28.94 -13.13 3.47
C HIS A 146 29.43 -12.06 2.50
N ASP A 147 30.55 -11.46 2.86
CA ASP A 147 31.21 -10.42 2.08
C ASP A 147 31.58 -10.99 0.69
N SER A 148 30.82 -10.56 -0.33
CA SER A 148 30.86 -11.03 -1.73
C SER A 148 32.26 -11.07 -2.36
N LYS A 149 33.22 -10.37 -1.76
CA LYS A 149 34.61 -10.28 -2.18
C LYS A 149 35.39 -11.60 -2.05
N PHE A 150 35.05 -12.47 -1.11
CA PHE A 150 35.87 -13.64 -0.78
C PHE A 150 35.41 -14.94 -1.44
N LEU A 151 34.12 -15.07 -1.71
CA LEU A 151 33.57 -16.26 -2.34
C LEU A 151 34.20 -16.59 -3.72
N PRO A 152 34.50 -15.62 -4.61
CA PRO A 152 35.19 -15.91 -5.88
C PRO A 152 36.51 -16.66 -5.73
N TYR A 153 37.24 -16.45 -4.64
CA TYR A 153 38.51 -17.14 -4.39
C TYR A 153 38.30 -18.60 -3.95
N ILE A 154 37.36 -18.83 -3.03
CA ILE A 154 36.98 -20.18 -2.60
C ILE A 154 36.47 -20.98 -3.81
N TRP A 155 35.65 -20.35 -4.66
CA TRP A 155 35.08 -20.99 -5.83
C TRP A 155 36.09 -21.30 -6.91
N ARG A 156 37.04 -20.40 -7.18
CA ARG A 156 38.12 -20.67 -8.14
C ARG A 156 38.97 -21.86 -7.69
N PHE A 157 39.22 -21.98 -6.39
CA PHE A 157 39.92 -23.13 -5.82
C PHE A 157 39.08 -24.42 -5.96
N LEU A 158 37.80 -24.39 -5.58
CA LEU A 158 36.92 -25.56 -5.65
C LEU A 158 36.61 -26.00 -7.08
N SER A 159 36.45 -25.07 -8.04
CA SER A 159 36.24 -25.43 -9.45
C SER A 159 37.47 -26.10 -10.07
N LYS A 160 38.68 -25.78 -9.60
CA LYS A 160 39.92 -26.43 -10.07
C LYS A 160 40.09 -27.86 -9.53
N HIS A 161 39.64 -28.12 -8.30
CA HIS A 161 39.97 -29.35 -7.58
C HIS A 161 38.78 -30.26 -7.23
N HIS A 162 37.57 -29.71 -7.15
CA HIS A 162 36.32 -30.37 -6.71
C HIS A 162 35.14 -30.01 -7.61
N GLN A 163 35.36 -29.96 -8.93
CA GLN A 163 34.35 -29.48 -9.87
C GLN A 163 33.01 -30.24 -9.74
N ASN A 164 33.04 -31.58 -9.73
CA ASN A 164 31.83 -32.40 -9.64
C ASN A 164 31.06 -32.21 -8.33
N ASP A 165 31.77 -32.15 -7.20
CA ASP A 165 31.15 -31.98 -5.88
C ASP A 165 30.55 -30.57 -5.74
N LEU A 166 31.25 -29.56 -6.26
CA LEU A 166 30.78 -28.18 -6.33
C LEU A 166 29.51 -28.08 -7.17
N GLU A 167 29.47 -28.71 -8.35
CA GLU A 167 28.28 -28.77 -9.21
C GLU A 167 27.09 -29.39 -8.47
N GLN A 168 27.29 -30.52 -7.79
CA GLN A 168 26.24 -31.18 -7.01
C GLN A 168 25.73 -30.32 -5.84
N MET A 169 26.62 -29.61 -5.15
CA MET A 169 26.24 -28.67 -4.08
C MET A 169 25.43 -27.50 -4.64
N LEU A 170 25.84 -26.94 -5.78
CA LEU A 170 25.14 -25.83 -6.43
C LEU A 170 23.75 -26.23 -6.89
N ILE A 171 23.60 -27.43 -7.45
CA ILE A 171 22.29 -27.98 -7.84
C ILE A 171 21.33 -28.02 -6.64
N ARG A 172 21.81 -28.44 -5.46
CA ARG A 172 20.99 -28.54 -4.24
C ARG A 172 20.64 -27.17 -3.65
N SER A 173 21.59 -26.22 -3.70
CA SER A 173 21.43 -24.89 -3.12
C SER A 173 20.70 -23.90 -4.03
N LEU A 174 20.60 -24.16 -5.34
CA LEU A 174 19.98 -23.26 -6.32
C LEU A 174 18.54 -22.85 -5.95
N SER A 175 17.76 -23.75 -5.32
CA SER A 175 16.39 -23.45 -4.89
C SER A 175 16.30 -22.61 -3.61
N THR A 176 17.34 -22.56 -2.79
CA THR A 176 17.35 -21.86 -1.51
C THR A 176 18.03 -20.48 -1.57
N ILE A 177 18.73 -20.19 -2.67
CA ILE A 177 19.43 -18.93 -2.87
C ILE A 177 18.43 -17.84 -3.27
N GLU A 178 18.04 -17.03 -2.31
CA GLU A 178 17.27 -15.80 -2.54
C GLU A 178 18.16 -14.56 -2.60
N ASN A 179 19.37 -14.63 -2.02
CA ASN A 179 20.34 -13.55 -1.91
C ASN A 179 21.64 -13.95 -2.63
N ASN A 180 22.30 -13.02 -3.33
CA ASN A 180 23.59 -13.19 -4.04
C ASN A 180 23.55 -13.75 -5.50
N ASP A 181 22.46 -13.52 -6.23
CA ASP A 181 22.33 -13.91 -7.66
C ASP A 181 23.56 -13.60 -8.54
N GLU A 182 24.13 -12.39 -8.41
CA GLU A 182 25.28 -11.97 -9.24
C GLU A 182 26.45 -12.95 -9.11
N LEU A 183 26.78 -13.33 -7.88
CA LEU A 183 27.91 -14.18 -7.63
C LEU A 183 27.69 -15.60 -8.15
N PHE A 184 26.46 -16.11 -7.99
CA PHE A 184 26.10 -17.43 -8.51
C PHE A 184 26.17 -17.46 -10.04
N LEU A 185 25.71 -16.40 -10.71
CA LEU A 185 25.81 -16.27 -12.16
C LEU A 185 27.28 -16.19 -12.61
N LEU A 186 28.13 -15.43 -11.93
CA LEU A 186 29.56 -15.38 -12.22
C LEU A 186 30.21 -16.77 -12.10
N LEU A 187 29.82 -17.53 -11.08
CA LEU A 187 30.31 -18.88 -10.89
C LEU A 187 29.89 -19.81 -12.03
N LEU A 188 28.61 -19.74 -12.43
CA LEU A 188 28.11 -20.53 -13.56
C LEU A 188 28.84 -20.20 -14.87
N ILE A 189 29.29 -18.95 -15.05
CA ILE A 189 30.10 -18.54 -16.20
C ILE A 189 31.49 -19.18 -16.16
N GLU A 190 32.09 -19.33 -14.98
CA GLU A 190 33.39 -19.98 -14.81
C GLU A 190 33.31 -21.51 -14.94
N LEU A 191 32.17 -22.10 -14.56
CA LEU A 191 31.91 -23.52 -14.74
C LEU A 191 31.71 -23.86 -16.23
N ARG A 192 32.46 -24.84 -16.73
CA ARG A 192 32.33 -25.32 -18.12
C ARG A 192 31.14 -26.26 -18.35
N SER A 193 30.27 -26.43 -17.36
CA SER A 193 29.26 -27.48 -17.25
C SER A 193 27.84 -26.94 -17.12
N ALA A 194 27.51 -25.88 -17.86
CA ALA A 194 26.16 -25.31 -17.90
C ALA A 194 25.08 -26.37 -18.25
N ASN A 195 25.45 -27.46 -18.94
CA ASN A 195 24.57 -28.59 -19.30
C ASN A 195 23.83 -29.18 -18.10
N LEU A 196 24.46 -29.20 -16.92
CA LEU A 196 23.85 -29.76 -15.70
C LEU A 196 22.75 -28.87 -15.14
N PHE A 197 22.81 -27.57 -15.39
CA PHE A 197 21.89 -26.58 -14.83
C PHE A 197 20.76 -26.23 -15.78
N VAL A 198 21.00 -26.33 -17.10
CA VAL A 198 20.03 -26.01 -18.15
C VAL A 198 18.73 -26.84 -18.02
N SER A 199 18.79 -28.04 -17.46
CA SER A 199 17.63 -28.91 -17.21
C SER A 199 16.86 -28.61 -15.92
N ILE A 200 17.32 -27.65 -15.11
CA ILE A 200 16.78 -27.37 -13.77
C ILE A 200 15.86 -26.11 -13.82
N PRO A 201 14.60 -26.18 -13.37
CA PRO A 201 13.71 -25.00 -13.36
C PRO A 201 14.26 -23.81 -12.57
N SER A 202 14.87 -24.05 -11.40
CA SER A 202 15.46 -22.99 -10.55
C SER A 202 16.57 -22.19 -11.24
N PHE A 203 17.26 -22.79 -12.22
CA PHE A 203 18.26 -22.07 -13.02
C PHE A 203 17.58 -21.01 -13.89
N TRP A 204 16.48 -21.36 -14.53
CA TRP A 204 15.72 -20.42 -15.37
C TRP A 204 15.03 -19.34 -14.55
N TYR A 205 14.52 -19.67 -13.36
CA TYR A 205 14.03 -18.65 -12.44
C TYR A 205 15.13 -17.69 -11.98
N LEU A 206 16.35 -18.18 -11.73
CA LEU A 206 17.50 -17.32 -11.43
C LEU A 206 17.81 -16.36 -12.60
N ILE A 207 17.82 -16.87 -13.84
CA ILE A 207 18.03 -16.03 -15.04
C ILE A 207 16.91 -14.99 -15.16
N GLN A 208 15.65 -15.39 -15.07
CA GLN A 208 14.50 -14.48 -15.15
C GLN A 208 14.52 -13.40 -14.06
N ARG A 209 14.66 -13.80 -12.79
CA ARG A 209 14.77 -12.87 -11.65
C ARG A 209 15.92 -11.90 -11.86
N SER A 210 17.05 -12.40 -12.37
CA SER A 210 18.23 -11.58 -12.59
C SER A 210 18.08 -10.59 -13.72
N LEU A 211 17.35 -10.95 -14.79
CA LEU A 211 17.05 -10.05 -15.90
C LEU A 211 15.95 -9.03 -15.56
N GLY A 212 14.99 -9.40 -14.71
CA GLY A 212 13.86 -8.56 -14.26
C GLY A 212 14.18 -7.60 -13.11
N ASP A 213 15.36 -7.70 -12.50
CA ASP A 213 15.75 -6.85 -11.37
C ASP A 213 15.85 -5.37 -11.78
N ASN A 214 14.94 -4.53 -11.26
CA ASN A 214 14.83 -3.10 -11.60
C ASN A 214 15.70 -2.20 -10.73
N ILE A 215 16.51 -2.76 -9.82
CA ILE A 215 17.42 -1.98 -8.97
C ILE A 215 18.56 -1.44 -9.84
N THR A 216 18.63 -0.11 -9.96
CA THR A 216 19.54 0.65 -10.85
C THR A 216 21.04 0.43 -10.62
N ASN A 217 21.43 -0.32 -9.58
CA ASN A 217 22.84 -0.59 -9.23
C ASN A 217 23.36 -1.97 -9.66
N ASN A 218 22.53 -2.86 -10.22
CA ASN A 218 22.91 -4.25 -10.50
C ASN A 218 23.14 -4.55 -12.00
N ASP A 219 23.78 -3.66 -12.74
CA ASP A 219 24.13 -3.87 -14.17
C ASP A 219 24.92 -5.16 -14.41
N ARG A 220 25.82 -5.50 -13.48
CA ARG A 220 26.69 -6.67 -13.62
C ARG A 220 25.89 -7.97 -13.53
N LYS A 221 24.99 -8.10 -12.56
CA LYS A 221 24.07 -9.24 -12.41
C LYS A 221 23.29 -9.50 -13.72
N ARG A 222 22.72 -8.43 -14.30
CA ARG A 222 21.94 -8.50 -15.54
C ARG A 222 22.78 -8.92 -16.74
N LYS A 223 23.97 -8.34 -16.87
CA LYS A 223 24.94 -8.70 -17.92
C LYS A 223 25.39 -10.16 -17.80
N CYS A 224 25.59 -10.67 -16.58
CA CYS A 224 25.96 -12.07 -16.36
C CYS A 224 24.81 -13.01 -16.75
N ALA A 225 23.57 -12.71 -16.33
CA ALA A 225 22.40 -13.49 -16.70
C ALA A 225 22.18 -13.51 -18.22
N LEU A 226 22.27 -12.34 -18.87
CA LEU A 226 22.13 -12.22 -20.32
C LEU A 226 23.26 -12.95 -21.06
N TYR A 227 24.49 -12.89 -20.55
CA TYR A 227 25.63 -13.59 -21.13
C TYR A 227 25.44 -15.11 -21.10
N LEU A 228 25.09 -15.67 -19.93
CA LEU A 228 24.79 -17.10 -19.80
C LEU A 228 23.65 -17.51 -20.72
N PHE A 229 22.61 -16.69 -20.77
CA PHE A 229 21.46 -16.97 -21.61
C PHE A 229 21.82 -17.01 -23.10
N LYS A 230 22.61 -16.04 -23.56
CA LYS A 230 23.16 -16.02 -24.92
C LYS A 230 24.03 -17.23 -25.21
N GLN A 231 24.93 -17.58 -24.30
CA GLN A 231 25.81 -18.74 -24.46
C GLN A 231 25.00 -20.01 -24.70
N ILE A 232 23.96 -20.25 -23.89
CA ILE A 232 23.06 -21.41 -24.03
C ILE A 232 22.35 -21.37 -25.39
N LEU A 233 21.81 -20.22 -25.81
CA LEU A 233 21.10 -20.12 -27.09
C LEU A 233 21.99 -20.27 -28.32
N THR A 234 23.29 -19.94 -28.21
CA THR A 234 24.26 -20.08 -29.30
C THR A 234 24.93 -21.44 -29.38
N ASN A 235 24.90 -22.23 -28.29
CA ASN A 235 25.56 -23.52 -28.24
C ASN A 235 24.64 -24.61 -28.84
N ASP A 236 25.13 -25.25 -29.88
CA ASP A 236 24.44 -26.33 -30.60
C ASP A 236 24.18 -27.59 -29.74
N GLU A 237 24.82 -27.71 -28.58
CA GLU A 237 24.56 -28.80 -27.64
C GLU A 237 23.18 -28.71 -26.97
N TYR A 238 22.56 -27.51 -26.91
CA TYR A 238 21.28 -27.29 -26.22
C TYR A 238 20.09 -27.13 -27.16
N LYS A 239 20.10 -27.84 -28.30
CA LYS A 239 19.07 -27.74 -29.33
C LYS A 239 17.65 -28.11 -28.90
N HIS A 240 17.50 -28.82 -27.78
CA HIS A 240 16.19 -29.20 -27.24
C HIS A 240 16.19 -29.09 -25.72
N VAL A 241 15.71 -27.94 -25.21
CA VAL A 241 15.45 -27.72 -23.78
C VAL A 241 13.97 -27.46 -23.61
N GLU A 242 13.28 -28.26 -22.80
CA GLU A 242 11.86 -28.09 -22.50
C GLU A 242 11.66 -28.19 -20.99
N ILE A 243 11.24 -27.09 -20.35
CA ILE A 243 10.99 -27.04 -18.92
C ILE A 243 9.64 -26.39 -18.66
N LYS A 244 8.81 -27.08 -17.88
CA LYS A 244 7.50 -26.61 -17.45
C LYS A 244 7.56 -25.86 -16.13
N GLU A 245 6.73 -24.84 -16.02
CA GLU A 245 6.49 -24.06 -14.83
C GLU A 245 5.52 -24.83 -13.92
N GLU A 246 5.91 -25.08 -12.66
CA GLU A 246 5.14 -25.88 -11.72
C GLU A 246 3.75 -25.30 -11.41
N LYS A 247 3.60 -23.97 -11.46
CA LYS A 247 2.38 -23.26 -11.04
C LYS A 247 1.38 -22.99 -12.15
N SER A 248 1.83 -22.83 -13.40
CA SER A 248 1.00 -22.35 -14.52
C SER A 248 0.76 -23.42 -15.60
N ASN A 249 1.39 -24.60 -15.48
CA ASN A 249 1.43 -25.67 -16.49
C ASN A 249 1.94 -25.19 -17.87
N ARG A 250 2.49 -23.97 -17.95
CA ARG A 250 3.12 -23.40 -19.14
C ARG A 250 4.59 -23.76 -19.20
N LEU A 251 5.18 -23.61 -20.38
CA LEU A 251 6.61 -23.79 -20.57
C LEU A 251 7.37 -22.59 -20.00
N LEU A 252 8.12 -22.80 -18.91
CA LEU A 252 9.05 -21.81 -18.38
C LEU A 252 10.11 -21.48 -19.43
N ILE A 253 10.60 -22.51 -20.13
CA ILE A 253 11.47 -22.34 -21.28
C ILE A 253 11.28 -23.47 -22.30
N LEU A 254 11.33 -23.11 -23.58
CA LEU A 254 11.45 -24.02 -24.72
C LEU A 254 12.56 -23.49 -25.62
N ILE A 255 13.66 -24.22 -25.78
CA ILE A 255 14.72 -23.93 -26.76
C ILE A 255 14.68 -25.05 -27.79
N ASP A 256 14.24 -24.70 -28.98
CA ASP A 256 14.28 -25.54 -30.17
C ASP A 256 14.45 -24.68 -31.44
N ASP A 257 14.56 -25.32 -32.60
CA ASP A 257 14.71 -24.61 -33.87
C ASP A 257 13.52 -23.68 -34.18
N LYS A 258 12.33 -23.97 -33.64
CA LYS A 258 11.10 -23.19 -33.87
C LYS A 258 11.04 -21.93 -32.99
N THR A 259 11.50 -22.03 -31.75
CA THR A 259 11.53 -20.95 -30.74
C THR A 259 12.81 -20.13 -30.79
N LYS A 260 13.82 -20.54 -31.56
CA LYS A 260 15.08 -19.79 -31.70
C LYS A 260 14.87 -18.32 -32.08
N GLN A 261 13.96 -18.04 -33.02
CA GLN A 261 13.65 -16.67 -33.43
C GLN A 261 12.98 -15.85 -32.31
N PHE A 262 12.13 -16.48 -31.49
CA PHE A 262 11.52 -15.85 -30.32
C PHE A 262 12.59 -15.36 -29.34
N TRP A 263 13.58 -16.19 -29.02
CA TRP A 263 14.65 -15.82 -28.09
C TRP A 263 15.62 -14.79 -28.66
N ILE A 264 15.90 -14.83 -29.96
CA ILE A 264 16.68 -13.79 -30.64
C ILE A 264 15.94 -12.45 -30.56
N ASP A 265 14.64 -12.42 -30.83
CA ASP A 265 13.85 -11.20 -30.73
C ASP A 265 13.74 -10.68 -29.29
N PHE A 266 13.63 -11.58 -28.31
CA PHE A 266 13.69 -11.25 -26.88
C PHE A 266 15.01 -10.58 -26.51
N ILE A 267 16.15 -11.19 -26.86
CA ILE A 267 17.48 -10.65 -26.56
C ILE A 267 17.67 -9.27 -27.18
N VAL A 268 17.33 -9.13 -28.46
CA VAL A 268 17.48 -7.85 -29.18
C VAL A 268 16.64 -6.75 -28.53
N LEU A 269 15.41 -7.05 -28.12
CA LEU A 269 14.59 -6.10 -27.39
C LEU A 269 15.17 -5.79 -26.01
N TYR A 270 15.62 -6.80 -25.27
CA TYR A 270 16.19 -6.61 -23.94
C TYR A 270 17.39 -5.67 -23.99
N GLU A 271 18.34 -5.89 -24.92
CA GLU A 271 19.52 -5.03 -25.08
C GLU A 271 19.15 -3.60 -25.50
N ALA A 272 18.22 -3.46 -26.46
CA ALA A 272 17.78 -2.13 -26.89
C ALA A 272 17.07 -1.35 -25.78
N LEU A 273 16.34 -2.05 -24.90
CA LEU A 273 15.69 -1.45 -23.74
C LEU A 273 16.68 -1.12 -22.62
N ASP A 274 17.79 -1.86 -22.50
CA ASP A 274 18.86 -1.60 -21.53
C ASP A 274 19.66 -0.35 -21.88
N ASP A 275 19.93 -0.12 -23.17
CA ASP A 275 20.57 1.10 -23.66
C ASP A 275 19.68 2.35 -23.49
N GLY A 276 18.36 2.17 -23.40
CA GLY A 276 17.37 3.24 -23.15
C GLY A 276 17.21 4.27 -24.27
N ILE A 277 17.80 4.03 -25.45
CA ILE A 277 17.76 4.95 -26.59
C ILE A 277 16.44 4.77 -27.34
N VAL A 278 15.50 5.70 -27.14
CA VAL A 278 14.14 5.67 -27.71
C VAL A 278 14.12 5.44 -29.24
N HIS A 279 15.06 6.04 -29.98
CA HIS A 279 15.15 5.89 -31.43
C HIS A 279 15.54 4.48 -31.89
N LEU A 280 16.24 3.71 -31.06
CA LEU A 280 16.56 2.30 -31.32
C LEU A 280 15.39 1.40 -30.94
N ILE A 281 14.62 1.77 -29.92
CA ILE A 281 13.49 0.97 -29.43
C ILE A 281 12.29 1.06 -30.37
N LYS A 282 11.96 2.25 -30.90
CA LYS A 282 10.74 2.48 -31.70
C LYS A 282 10.59 1.51 -32.91
N PRO A 283 11.62 1.25 -33.72
CA PRO A 283 11.54 0.27 -34.82
C PRO A 283 11.37 -1.18 -34.35
N LEU A 284 11.76 -1.48 -33.11
CA LEU A 284 11.71 -2.83 -32.55
C LEU A 284 10.36 -3.14 -31.88
N LEU A 285 9.49 -2.16 -31.67
CA LEU A 285 8.20 -2.34 -30.99
C LEU A 285 7.32 -3.42 -31.64
N THR A 286 7.39 -3.61 -32.96
CA THR A 286 6.65 -4.67 -33.67
C THR A 286 7.08 -6.09 -33.26
N LYS A 287 8.26 -6.24 -32.63
CA LYS A 287 8.74 -7.53 -32.13
C LYS A 287 7.97 -7.98 -30.88
N PHE A 288 7.39 -7.07 -30.10
CA PHE A 288 6.54 -7.43 -28.97
C PHE A 288 5.31 -8.24 -29.41
N ASP A 289 4.68 -7.87 -30.54
CA ASP A 289 3.55 -8.63 -31.09
C ASP A 289 3.95 -10.06 -31.47
N ARG A 290 5.15 -10.21 -32.06
CA ARG A 290 5.69 -11.52 -32.43
C ARG A 290 5.98 -12.36 -31.20
N ILE A 291 6.66 -11.79 -30.21
CA ILE A 291 6.95 -12.46 -28.93
C ILE A 291 5.65 -12.88 -28.26
N HIS A 292 4.69 -11.98 -28.10
CA HIS A 292 3.40 -12.30 -27.49
C HIS A 292 2.66 -13.41 -28.23
N LYS A 293 2.56 -13.33 -29.57
CA LYS A 293 1.91 -14.36 -30.38
C LYS A 293 2.62 -15.71 -30.23
N SER A 294 3.95 -15.74 -30.30
CA SER A 294 4.74 -16.96 -30.11
C SER A 294 4.64 -17.50 -28.69
N SER A 295 4.53 -16.64 -27.66
CA SER A 295 4.30 -17.10 -26.29
C SER A 295 2.98 -17.84 -26.14
N LEU A 296 1.92 -17.35 -26.81
CA LEU A 296 0.63 -18.04 -26.84
C LEU A 296 0.67 -19.33 -27.67
N GLU A 297 1.31 -19.30 -28.84
CA GLU A 297 1.42 -20.46 -29.75
C GLU A 297 2.20 -21.64 -29.13
N TYR A 298 3.28 -21.34 -28.41
CA TYR A 298 4.15 -22.32 -27.78
C TYR A 298 3.89 -22.49 -26.28
N GLU A 299 2.79 -21.94 -25.76
CA GLU A 299 2.44 -22.00 -24.33
C GLU A 299 3.59 -21.58 -23.39
N LEU A 300 4.42 -20.62 -23.81
CA LEU A 300 5.52 -20.09 -22.99
C LEU A 300 4.99 -19.19 -21.86
N SER A 301 5.70 -19.20 -20.74
CA SER A 301 5.40 -18.33 -19.60
C SER A 301 5.50 -16.85 -20.00
N LEU A 302 4.46 -16.06 -19.66
CA LEU A 302 4.40 -14.62 -19.99
C LEU A 302 5.35 -13.80 -19.11
N THR A 303 5.91 -14.38 -18.06
CA THR A 303 6.95 -13.78 -17.21
C THR A 303 8.13 -13.24 -18.02
N TRP A 304 8.55 -13.91 -19.10
CA TRP A 304 9.58 -13.39 -20.01
C TRP A 304 9.16 -12.09 -20.68
N LEU A 305 7.94 -12.03 -21.20
CA LEU A 305 7.40 -10.82 -21.80
C LEU A 305 7.26 -9.70 -20.76
N PHE A 306 6.88 -10.03 -19.53
CA PHE A 306 6.79 -9.06 -18.43
C PHE A 306 8.13 -8.45 -18.05
N ILE A 307 9.25 -9.20 -18.15
CA ILE A 307 10.60 -8.64 -17.99
C ILE A 307 10.83 -7.50 -19.01
N LEU A 308 10.47 -7.71 -20.27
CA LEU A 308 10.59 -6.68 -21.32
C LEU A 308 9.68 -5.48 -21.03
N LEU A 309 8.43 -5.71 -20.61
CA LEU A 309 7.50 -4.63 -20.29
C LEU A 309 7.94 -3.83 -19.06
N GLN A 310 8.47 -4.48 -18.02
CA GLN A 310 9.04 -3.81 -16.84
C GLN A 310 10.20 -2.90 -17.23
N ARG A 311 11.10 -3.38 -18.09
CA ARG A 311 12.20 -2.57 -18.63
C ARG A 311 11.69 -1.37 -19.41
N LEU A 312 10.63 -1.55 -20.18
CA LEU A 312 10.01 -0.48 -20.93
C LEU A 312 9.35 0.55 -20.00
N PHE A 313 8.74 0.14 -18.89
CA PHE A 313 8.23 1.06 -17.88
C PHE A 313 9.31 1.76 -17.06
N ALA A 314 10.46 1.11 -16.86
CA ALA A 314 11.63 1.69 -16.19
C ALA A 314 12.32 2.76 -17.05
N ASN A 315 12.12 2.74 -18.37
CA ASN A 315 12.60 3.79 -19.25
C ASN A 315 11.87 5.11 -18.96
N THR A 316 12.62 6.20 -18.81
CA THR A 316 12.10 7.53 -18.44
C THR A 316 11.27 8.19 -19.56
N SER A 317 11.24 7.62 -20.76
CA SER A 317 10.53 8.21 -21.88
C SER A 317 9.02 7.96 -21.77
N ALA A 318 8.27 9.04 -21.53
CA ALA A 318 6.81 9.00 -21.52
C ALA A 318 6.18 8.36 -22.79
N PRO A 319 6.65 8.63 -24.04
CA PRO A 319 6.06 8.03 -25.23
C PRO A 319 6.12 6.50 -25.27
N LEU A 320 7.23 5.89 -24.82
CA LEU A 320 7.36 4.43 -24.78
C LEU A 320 6.42 3.85 -23.72
N GLY A 321 6.40 4.42 -22.52
CA GLY A 321 5.48 3.96 -21.47
C GLY A 321 4.01 4.04 -21.92
N ARG A 322 3.61 5.10 -22.64
CA ARG A 322 2.26 5.19 -23.25
C ARG A 322 1.99 4.09 -24.25
N TRP A 323 2.93 3.84 -25.15
CA TRP A 323 2.81 2.75 -26.12
C TRP A 323 2.67 1.40 -25.40
N CYS A 324 3.45 1.17 -24.34
CA CYS A 324 3.42 -0.06 -23.56
C CYS A 324 2.09 -0.28 -22.85
N VAL A 325 1.53 0.75 -22.18
CA VAL A 325 0.19 0.65 -21.59
C VAL A 325 -0.85 0.35 -22.66
N ARG A 326 -0.83 1.07 -23.80
CA ARG A 326 -1.78 0.86 -24.90
C ARG A 326 -1.67 -0.56 -25.45
N TRP A 327 -0.44 -1.02 -25.68
CA TRP A 327 -0.17 -2.35 -26.20
C TRP A 327 -0.63 -3.43 -25.21
N PHE A 328 -0.29 -3.29 -23.93
CA PHE A 328 -0.72 -4.21 -22.86
C PHE A 328 -2.24 -4.30 -22.79
N LEU A 329 -2.92 -3.15 -22.69
CA LEU A 329 -4.38 -3.09 -22.58
C LEU A 329 -5.06 -3.66 -23.82
N ASN A 330 -4.48 -3.57 -25.03
CA ASN A 330 -5.07 -4.17 -26.23
C ASN A 330 -4.79 -5.66 -26.36
N SER A 331 -3.52 -6.04 -26.22
CA SER A 331 -3.00 -7.33 -26.65
C SER A 331 -3.15 -8.41 -25.60
N MET A 332 -3.12 -8.07 -24.30
CA MET A 332 -3.18 -9.07 -23.25
C MET A 332 -4.59 -9.60 -23.06
N ILE A 333 -4.70 -10.93 -23.02
CA ILE A 333 -5.96 -11.66 -22.85
C ILE A 333 -6.02 -12.19 -21.41
N LEU A 334 -7.17 -12.00 -20.77
CA LEU A 334 -7.51 -12.57 -19.47
C LEU A 334 -8.33 -13.87 -19.66
N PRO A 335 -8.30 -14.83 -18.71
CA PRO A 335 -7.90 -14.69 -17.32
C PRO A 335 -6.60 -15.46 -17.02
N ASP A 336 -5.47 -14.78 -17.12
CA ASP A 336 -4.19 -15.31 -16.62
C ASP A 336 -3.81 -14.54 -15.35
N VAL A 337 -3.64 -15.27 -14.24
CA VAL A 337 -3.25 -14.71 -12.93
C VAL A 337 -1.96 -13.90 -13.05
N GLN A 338 -1.02 -14.31 -13.90
CA GLN A 338 0.22 -13.57 -14.10
C GLN A 338 -0.04 -12.22 -14.79
N VAL A 339 -0.99 -12.16 -15.74
CA VAL A 339 -1.41 -10.91 -16.42
C VAL A 339 -2.13 -9.99 -15.45
N GLU A 340 -3.02 -10.53 -14.61
CA GLU A 340 -3.75 -9.78 -13.58
C GLU A 340 -2.79 -9.13 -12.57
N ASN A 341 -1.87 -9.92 -12.00
CA ASN A 341 -0.88 -9.40 -11.06
C ASN A 341 -0.01 -8.33 -11.70
N PHE A 342 0.42 -8.55 -12.94
CA PHE A 342 1.21 -7.56 -13.68
C PHE A 342 0.46 -6.24 -13.91
N PHE A 343 -0.83 -6.33 -14.28
CA PHE A 343 -1.68 -5.16 -14.43
C PHE A 343 -1.79 -4.38 -13.12
N LEU A 344 -2.08 -5.09 -12.02
CA LEU A 344 -2.30 -4.50 -10.70
C LEU A 344 -1.03 -3.86 -10.11
N GLU A 345 0.12 -4.54 -10.25
CA GLU A 345 1.37 -4.13 -9.60
C GLU A 345 2.21 -3.17 -10.45
N THR A 346 2.21 -3.33 -11.78
CA THR A 346 3.11 -2.57 -12.66
C THR A 346 2.37 -1.54 -13.50
N VAL A 347 1.32 -1.95 -14.22
CA VAL A 347 0.62 -1.06 -15.16
C VAL A 347 -0.17 0.02 -14.42
N LEU A 348 -0.92 -0.34 -13.39
CA LEU A 348 -1.65 0.63 -12.56
C LEU A 348 -0.71 1.60 -11.84
N ASP A 349 0.39 1.11 -11.27
CA ASP A 349 1.38 1.96 -10.61
C ASP A 349 2.01 2.96 -11.60
N TRP A 350 2.41 2.50 -12.79
CA TRP A 350 2.97 3.39 -13.81
C TRP A 350 1.95 4.43 -14.28
N THR A 351 0.71 4.01 -14.55
CA THR A 351 -0.37 4.90 -15.01
C THR A 351 -0.75 5.94 -13.96
N SER A 352 -0.76 5.57 -12.67
CA SER A 352 -1.08 6.50 -11.58
C SER A 352 -0.18 7.74 -11.56
N ASN A 353 1.12 7.53 -11.81
CA ASN A 353 2.17 8.53 -11.79
C ASN A 353 2.29 9.31 -13.11
N ASN A 354 1.93 8.69 -14.25
CA ASN A 354 2.24 9.24 -15.58
C ASN A 354 1.02 9.64 -16.43
N PHE A 355 -0.20 9.57 -15.89
CA PHE A 355 -1.42 9.84 -16.68
C PHE A 355 -1.52 11.26 -17.24
N ILE A 356 -0.84 12.25 -16.65
CA ILE A 356 -0.81 13.63 -17.15
C ILE A 356 -0.22 13.69 -18.57
N PHE A 357 0.74 12.81 -18.86
CA PHE A 357 1.37 12.70 -20.17
C PHE A 357 0.53 11.94 -21.20
N LEU A 358 -0.66 11.44 -20.85
CA LEU A 358 -1.59 10.77 -21.77
C LEU A 358 -2.50 11.74 -22.54
N LYS A 359 -2.35 13.07 -22.37
CA LYS A 359 -2.86 14.01 -23.37
C LYS A 359 -1.98 13.92 -24.62
N GLY A 360 -2.61 13.58 -25.74
CA GLY A 360 -1.96 13.38 -27.02
C GLY A 360 -1.19 14.62 -27.47
N ASP A 361 0.12 14.46 -27.60
CA ASP A 361 1.00 15.30 -28.42
C ASP A 361 1.48 14.54 -29.66
N GLU A 362 0.69 13.58 -30.16
CA GLU A 362 0.84 13.10 -31.54
C GLU A 362 -0.49 13.33 -32.28
N ILE A 363 -0.43 14.26 -33.22
CA ILE A 363 -1.49 14.82 -34.07
C ILE A 363 -2.30 13.77 -34.87
N ASN A 364 -2.01 12.47 -34.73
CA ASN A 364 -2.55 11.40 -35.59
C ASN A 364 -3.13 10.17 -34.86
N ASP A 365 -3.20 10.09 -33.52
CA ASP A 365 -3.71 8.89 -32.83
C ASP A 365 -5.14 9.10 -32.26
N CYS A 366 -6.12 8.44 -32.89
CA CYS A 366 -7.56 8.76 -32.79
C CYS A 366 -8.31 8.22 -31.56
N GLN A 367 -7.70 7.52 -30.60
CA GLN A 367 -8.43 6.97 -29.44
C GLN A 367 -7.80 7.33 -28.08
N PRO A 368 -8.58 7.93 -27.15
CA PRO A 368 -8.14 8.19 -25.79
C PRO A 368 -7.78 6.89 -25.05
N MET A 369 -6.75 6.92 -24.20
CA MET A 369 -6.32 5.77 -23.38
C MET A 369 -7.47 5.20 -22.52
N GLU A 370 -8.40 6.06 -22.13
CA GLU A 370 -9.63 5.73 -21.43
C GLU A 370 -10.44 4.66 -22.16
N LYS A 371 -10.50 4.70 -23.50
CA LYS A 371 -11.19 3.66 -24.28
C LYS A 371 -10.46 2.32 -24.24
N TYR A 372 -9.13 2.33 -24.23
CA TYR A 372 -8.35 1.11 -24.09
C TYR A 372 -8.50 0.49 -22.71
N LEU A 373 -8.52 1.32 -21.67
CA LEU A 373 -8.79 0.87 -20.31
C LEU A 373 -10.22 0.35 -20.19
N GLU A 374 -11.21 1.06 -20.73
CA GLU A 374 -12.62 0.63 -20.77
C GLU A 374 -12.77 -0.74 -21.44
N SER A 375 -12.26 -0.92 -22.66
CA SER A 375 -12.31 -2.21 -23.37
C SER A 375 -11.49 -3.32 -22.71
N TYR A 376 -10.45 -2.97 -21.96
CA TYR A 376 -9.70 -3.94 -21.15
C TYR A 376 -10.50 -4.37 -19.91
N LEU A 377 -11.07 -3.41 -19.18
CA LEU A 377 -11.93 -3.66 -18.03
C LEU A 377 -13.15 -4.48 -18.44
N GLU A 378 -13.81 -4.14 -19.55
CA GLU A 378 -14.94 -4.91 -20.09
C GLU A 378 -14.56 -6.37 -20.33
N ARG A 379 -13.44 -6.63 -21.02
CA ARG A 379 -12.93 -8.00 -21.20
C ARG A 379 -12.60 -8.67 -19.87
N TRP A 380 -11.96 -7.97 -18.94
CA TRP A 380 -11.61 -8.51 -17.64
C TRP A 380 -12.83 -8.91 -16.84
N PHE A 381 -13.80 -8.01 -16.68
CA PHE A 381 -15.01 -8.26 -15.92
C PHE A 381 -15.88 -9.35 -16.58
N CYS A 382 -15.94 -9.44 -17.91
CA CYS A 382 -16.63 -10.54 -18.59
C CYS A 382 -16.00 -11.91 -18.32
N THR A 383 -14.70 -11.97 -17.99
CA THR A 383 -14.01 -13.22 -17.64
C THR A 383 -14.13 -13.60 -16.16
N LEU A 384 -14.63 -12.70 -15.31
CA LEU A 384 -14.85 -12.96 -13.89
C LEU A 384 -16.16 -13.72 -13.71
N GLU A 385 -16.09 -15.06 -13.68
CA GLU A 385 -17.23 -15.89 -13.24
C GLU A 385 -17.52 -15.61 -11.75
N ASN A 386 -18.44 -14.67 -11.47
CA ASN A 386 -19.02 -14.36 -10.14
C ASN A 386 -18.04 -14.12 -8.98
N SER A 387 -16.74 -13.96 -9.23
CA SER A 387 -15.75 -13.71 -8.19
C SER A 387 -15.56 -12.22 -7.96
N ASN A 388 -15.97 -11.74 -6.80
CA ASN A 388 -15.83 -10.33 -6.41
C ASN A 388 -14.40 -9.97 -5.98
N LEU A 389 -13.50 -10.96 -5.85
CA LEU A 389 -12.15 -10.79 -5.31
C LEU A 389 -11.22 -9.94 -6.21
N PRO A 390 -11.21 -10.10 -7.54
CA PRO A 390 -10.35 -9.29 -8.42
C PRO A 390 -10.76 -7.81 -8.42
N LEU A 391 -12.06 -7.53 -8.39
CA LEU A 391 -12.57 -6.17 -8.28
C LEU A 391 -12.20 -5.52 -6.94
N LEU A 392 -12.30 -6.27 -5.84
CA LEU A 392 -11.87 -5.80 -4.53
C LEU A 392 -10.36 -5.49 -4.51
N THR A 393 -9.56 -6.33 -5.16
CA THR A 393 -8.09 -6.14 -5.29
C THR A 393 -7.77 -4.90 -6.12
N LEU A 394 -8.49 -4.67 -7.22
CA LEU A 394 -8.37 -3.46 -8.03
C LEU A 394 -8.70 -2.20 -7.21
N LEU A 395 -9.86 -2.17 -6.54
CA LEU A 395 -10.30 -0.99 -5.79
C LEU A 395 -9.39 -0.70 -4.59
N SER A 396 -8.94 -1.74 -3.87
CA SER A 396 -7.98 -1.58 -2.78
C SER A 396 -6.62 -1.09 -3.29
N ARG A 397 -6.17 -1.52 -4.48
CA ARG A 397 -4.97 -0.96 -5.11
C ARG A 397 -5.16 0.51 -5.49
N ILE A 398 -6.30 0.88 -6.07
CA ILE A 398 -6.64 2.27 -6.38
C ILE A 398 -6.63 3.14 -5.11
N GLN A 399 -7.12 2.60 -3.98
CA GLN A 399 -7.11 3.30 -2.70
C GLN A 399 -5.71 3.51 -2.11
N THR A 400 -4.79 2.57 -2.31
CA THR A 400 -3.45 2.61 -1.69
C THR A 400 -2.42 3.34 -2.54
N VAL A 401 -2.55 3.32 -3.86
CA VAL A 401 -1.63 3.98 -4.79
C VAL A 401 -1.86 5.50 -4.80
N LYS A 402 -0.77 6.27 -4.93
CA LYS A 402 -0.84 7.74 -5.00
C LYS A 402 -1.16 8.19 -6.43
N TRP A 403 -2.43 8.46 -6.69
CA TRP A 403 -2.88 8.95 -8.00
C TRP A 403 -2.74 10.47 -8.14
N SER A 404 -2.41 10.94 -9.35
CA SER A 404 -2.74 12.33 -9.71
C SER A 404 -4.28 12.48 -9.79
N GLN A 405 -4.80 13.67 -9.45
CA GLN A 405 -6.26 13.92 -9.46
C GLN A 405 -6.87 13.62 -10.83
N THR A 406 -6.16 13.98 -11.90
CA THR A 406 -6.60 13.73 -13.29
C THR A 406 -6.55 12.26 -13.68
N SER A 407 -5.54 11.52 -13.23
CA SER A 407 -5.43 10.07 -13.48
C SER A 407 -6.63 9.34 -12.87
N HIS A 408 -6.91 9.65 -11.61
CA HIS A 408 -7.93 8.96 -10.84
C HIS A 408 -9.32 9.18 -11.45
N VAL A 409 -9.68 10.42 -11.78
CA VAL A 409 -10.98 10.75 -12.40
C VAL A 409 -11.19 10.00 -13.73
N ARG A 410 -10.13 9.81 -14.53
CA ARG A 410 -10.21 9.14 -15.83
C ARG A 410 -10.39 7.62 -15.70
N VAL A 411 -9.73 7.00 -14.72
CA VAL A 411 -9.97 5.59 -14.37
C VAL A 411 -11.41 5.40 -13.91
N LEU A 412 -11.91 6.28 -13.03
CA LEU A 412 -13.31 6.25 -12.59
C LEU A 412 -14.30 6.46 -13.75
N TYR A 413 -13.96 7.30 -14.72
CA TYR A 413 -14.80 7.49 -15.90
C TYR A 413 -14.89 6.22 -16.76
N SER A 414 -13.77 5.52 -16.94
CA SER A 414 -13.73 4.25 -17.66
C SER A 414 -14.57 3.19 -16.93
N PHE A 415 -14.45 3.13 -15.59
CA PHE A 415 -15.22 2.21 -14.77
C PHE A 415 -16.73 2.55 -14.70
N ARG A 416 -17.07 3.84 -14.72
CA ARG A 416 -18.45 4.33 -14.88
C ARG A 416 -19.08 3.85 -16.18
N THR A 417 -18.35 3.94 -17.28
CA THR A 417 -18.88 3.55 -18.59
C THR A 417 -19.15 2.05 -18.65
N PHE A 418 -18.23 1.25 -18.12
CA PHE A 418 -18.46 -0.18 -17.90
C PHE A 418 -19.72 -0.44 -17.07
N ALA A 419 -19.85 0.22 -15.92
CA ALA A 419 -20.99 0.06 -15.00
C ALA A 419 -22.34 0.35 -15.67
N ILE A 420 -22.44 1.42 -16.46
CA ILE A 420 -23.65 1.78 -17.19
C ILE A 420 -24.04 0.68 -18.20
N ASN A 421 -23.06 0.14 -18.92
CA ASN A 421 -23.29 -0.92 -19.90
C ASN A 421 -23.69 -2.26 -19.24
N HIS A 422 -23.33 -2.47 -17.97
CA HIS A 422 -23.47 -3.73 -17.23
C HIS A 422 -24.38 -3.61 -16.00
N HIS A 423 -25.39 -2.74 -16.04
CA HIS A 423 -26.31 -2.43 -14.93
C HIS A 423 -27.09 -3.63 -14.33
N ASN A 424 -27.06 -4.79 -14.98
CA ASN A 424 -27.70 -6.02 -14.49
C ASN A 424 -26.73 -6.95 -13.73
N GLN A 425 -25.45 -6.59 -13.61
CA GLN A 425 -24.45 -7.39 -12.93
C GLN A 425 -24.23 -6.91 -11.49
N SER A 426 -24.53 -7.77 -10.51
CA SER A 426 -24.32 -7.54 -9.08
C SER A 426 -22.87 -7.85 -8.69
N LEU A 427 -21.95 -6.92 -8.97
CA LEU A 427 -20.51 -7.10 -8.73
C LEU A 427 -20.01 -6.45 -7.43
N LEU A 428 -20.72 -5.43 -6.92
CA LEU A 428 -20.31 -4.69 -5.72
C LEU A 428 -21.10 -5.16 -4.49
N ASN A 429 -20.37 -5.46 -3.42
CA ASN A 429 -20.91 -5.72 -2.09
C ASN A 429 -20.47 -4.63 -1.09
N ASP A 430 -20.84 -4.79 0.18
CA ASP A 430 -20.51 -3.87 1.28
C ASP A 430 -19.03 -3.50 1.40
N GLU A 431 -18.12 -4.44 1.17
CA GLU A 431 -16.68 -4.16 1.27
C GLU A 431 -16.21 -3.19 0.18
N HIS A 432 -16.78 -3.29 -1.03
CA HIS A 432 -16.49 -2.35 -2.10
C HIS A 432 -17.04 -0.95 -1.77
N ILE A 433 -18.22 -0.87 -1.14
CA ILE A 433 -18.82 0.39 -0.70
C ILE A 433 -17.95 1.07 0.36
N LYS A 434 -17.36 0.31 1.30
CA LYS A 434 -16.41 0.85 2.27
C LYS A 434 -15.18 1.46 1.60
N ILE A 435 -14.65 0.80 0.56
CA ILE A 435 -13.51 1.34 -0.21
C ILE A 435 -13.89 2.65 -0.90
N PHE A 436 -15.04 2.71 -1.60
CA PHE A 436 -15.50 3.95 -2.23
C PHE A 436 -15.76 5.07 -1.22
N SER A 437 -16.36 4.75 -0.07
CA SER A 437 -16.56 5.70 1.02
C SER A 437 -15.21 6.24 1.53
N SER A 438 -14.22 5.35 1.71
CA SER A 438 -12.88 5.75 2.11
C SER A 438 -12.20 6.61 1.05
N LEU A 439 -12.32 6.30 -0.24
CA LEU A 439 -11.78 7.11 -1.34
C LEU A 439 -12.36 8.53 -1.36
N ILE A 440 -13.67 8.67 -1.13
CA ILE A 440 -14.34 9.97 -1.02
C ILE A 440 -13.74 10.79 0.13
N VAL A 441 -13.62 10.16 1.30
CA VAL A 441 -13.20 10.81 2.54
C VAL A 441 -11.70 11.10 2.56
N THR A 442 -10.85 10.24 2.00
CA THR A 442 -9.39 10.35 2.12
C THR A 442 -8.74 11.03 0.92
N GLN A 443 -9.28 10.85 -0.29
CA GLN A 443 -8.65 11.33 -1.51
C GLN A 443 -9.45 12.42 -2.22
N PHE A 444 -10.70 12.15 -2.59
CA PHE A 444 -11.46 13.04 -3.50
C PHE A 444 -11.80 14.39 -2.87
N HIS A 445 -11.93 14.48 -1.55
CA HIS A 445 -12.17 15.76 -0.87
C HIS A 445 -11.04 16.78 -1.11
N THR A 446 -9.82 16.34 -1.39
CA THR A 446 -8.68 17.23 -1.71
C THR A 446 -8.68 17.71 -3.16
N TYR A 447 -9.56 17.16 -4.01
CA TYR A 447 -9.54 17.45 -5.45
C TYR A 447 -10.07 18.83 -5.76
N ALA A 448 -9.62 19.43 -6.86
CA ALA A 448 -10.20 20.66 -7.38
C ALA A 448 -11.72 20.50 -7.57
N PRO A 449 -12.55 21.54 -7.32
CA PRO A 449 -14.02 21.39 -7.25
C PRO A 449 -14.64 20.67 -8.45
N VAL A 450 -14.22 20.99 -9.68
CA VAL A 450 -14.75 20.35 -10.91
C VAL A 450 -14.39 18.87 -10.98
N LEU A 451 -13.14 18.52 -10.67
CA LEU A 451 -12.67 17.12 -10.68
C LEU A 451 -13.33 16.31 -9.56
N ARG A 452 -13.53 16.93 -8.41
CA ARG A 452 -14.25 16.34 -7.27
C ARG A 452 -15.68 15.97 -7.65
N LEU A 453 -16.43 16.90 -8.23
CA LEU A 453 -17.81 16.64 -8.69
C LEU A 453 -17.86 15.53 -9.76
N SER A 454 -16.89 15.50 -10.67
CA SER A 454 -16.77 14.43 -11.67
C SER A 454 -16.49 13.06 -11.05
N ALA A 455 -15.60 13.00 -10.05
CA ALA A 455 -15.30 11.76 -9.30
C ALA A 455 -16.56 11.27 -8.58
N TYR A 456 -17.24 12.17 -7.87
CA TYR A 456 -18.48 11.87 -7.15
C TYR A 456 -19.58 11.34 -8.06
N SER A 457 -19.85 11.99 -9.19
CA SER A 457 -20.82 11.48 -10.17
C SER A 457 -20.42 10.09 -10.67
N SER A 458 -19.15 9.88 -10.99
CA SER A 458 -18.70 8.59 -11.53
C SER A 458 -18.84 7.47 -10.51
N VAL A 459 -18.42 7.71 -9.27
CA VAL A 459 -18.53 6.74 -8.17
C VAL A 459 -19.99 6.41 -7.87
N LEU A 460 -20.89 7.39 -7.90
CA LEU A 460 -22.32 7.15 -7.72
C LEU A 460 -22.92 6.31 -8.86
N ASP A 461 -22.63 6.64 -10.12
CA ASP A 461 -23.08 5.84 -11.27
C ASP A 461 -22.50 4.41 -11.22
N ILE A 462 -21.24 4.23 -10.81
CA ILE A 462 -20.62 2.91 -10.64
C ILE A 462 -21.38 2.10 -9.58
N VAL A 463 -21.54 2.68 -8.40
CA VAL A 463 -22.15 2.00 -7.25
C VAL A 463 -23.60 1.66 -7.54
N THR A 464 -24.39 2.60 -8.04
CA THR A 464 -25.81 2.35 -8.34
C THR A 464 -26.02 1.30 -9.44
N ASN A 465 -25.16 1.20 -10.44
CA ASN A 465 -25.37 0.23 -11.51
C ASN A 465 -24.80 -1.17 -11.21
N LEU A 466 -23.79 -1.29 -10.35
CA LEU A 466 -23.12 -2.58 -10.08
C LEU A 466 -23.37 -3.15 -8.68
N PHE A 467 -24.07 -2.42 -7.80
CA PHE A 467 -24.36 -2.90 -6.45
C PHE A 467 -25.29 -4.11 -6.44
N ASP A 468 -24.98 -5.09 -5.61
CA ASP A 468 -25.85 -6.22 -5.34
C ASP A 468 -27.06 -5.78 -4.53
N TRP A 469 -28.14 -5.46 -5.25
CA TRP A 469 -29.41 -5.03 -4.68
C TRP A 469 -30.02 -6.06 -3.72
N SER A 470 -29.62 -7.34 -3.76
CA SER A 470 -30.06 -8.33 -2.77
C SER A 470 -29.60 -7.99 -1.34
N LEU A 471 -28.48 -7.28 -1.21
CA LEU A 471 -27.88 -6.85 0.06
C LEU A 471 -28.39 -5.47 0.52
N CYS A 472 -29.21 -4.79 -0.28
CA CYS A 472 -29.60 -3.39 -0.07
C CYS A 472 -30.34 -3.15 1.26
N THR A 473 -31.14 -4.10 1.71
CA THR A 473 -31.92 -4.00 2.96
C THR A 473 -31.07 -4.25 4.22
N THR A 474 -29.93 -4.91 4.07
CA THR A 474 -29.00 -5.24 5.16
C THR A 474 -27.75 -4.36 5.18
N SER A 475 -27.47 -3.65 4.08
CA SER A 475 -26.27 -2.83 3.91
C SER A 475 -26.41 -1.45 4.52
N LEU A 476 -26.00 -1.31 5.78
CA LEU A 476 -25.86 0.01 6.41
C LEU A 476 -24.80 0.86 5.71
N ASN A 477 -23.74 0.24 5.19
CA ASN A 477 -22.64 0.94 4.53
C ASN A 477 -23.11 1.62 3.24
N PHE A 478 -24.00 0.97 2.47
CA PHE A 478 -24.59 1.54 1.27
C PHE A 478 -25.46 2.77 1.59
N LEU A 479 -26.29 2.69 2.62
CA LEU A 479 -27.10 3.84 3.06
C LEU A 479 -26.23 5.01 3.54
N ARG A 480 -25.19 4.72 4.33
CA ARG A 480 -24.21 5.75 4.75
C ARG A 480 -23.49 6.35 3.56
N PHE A 481 -23.14 5.53 2.57
CA PHE A 481 -22.49 5.97 1.35
C PHE A 481 -23.37 6.94 0.54
N LEU A 482 -24.65 6.61 0.33
CA LEU A 482 -25.57 7.47 -0.42
C LEU A 482 -25.74 8.85 0.23
N ALA A 483 -25.68 8.92 1.55
CA ALA A 483 -25.80 10.18 2.28
C ALA A 483 -24.60 11.14 2.13
N PHE A 484 -23.46 10.68 1.59
CA PHE A 484 -22.36 11.59 1.22
C PHE A 484 -22.75 12.54 0.09
N PHE A 485 -23.73 12.16 -0.74
CA PHE A 485 -24.09 12.89 -1.93
C PHE A 485 -25.26 13.84 -1.63
N ASP A 486 -25.09 15.10 -2.02
CA ASP A 486 -26.19 16.06 -1.99
C ASP A 486 -27.29 15.60 -2.96
N ARG A 487 -28.50 15.53 -2.41
CA ARG A 487 -29.69 15.06 -3.10
C ARG A 487 -29.99 15.88 -4.36
N SER A 488 -29.93 17.20 -4.26
CA SER A 488 -30.36 18.14 -5.30
C SER A 488 -29.52 18.05 -6.57
N THR A 489 -28.24 17.67 -6.41
CA THR A 489 -27.23 17.69 -7.47
C THR A 489 -26.89 16.30 -8.00
N PHE A 490 -26.91 15.27 -7.15
CA PHE A 490 -26.44 13.93 -7.53
C PHE A 490 -27.53 12.86 -7.51
N LEU A 491 -28.35 12.79 -6.46
CA LEU A 491 -29.26 11.66 -6.26
C LEU A 491 -30.54 11.75 -7.10
N THR A 492 -30.96 12.94 -7.53
CA THR A 492 -32.19 13.12 -8.36
C THR A 492 -32.20 12.23 -9.61
N LYS A 493 -31.06 12.05 -10.28
CA LYS A 493 -30.92 11.18 -11.47
C LYS A 493 -31.07 9.69 -11.14
N HIS A 494 -30.66 9.28 -9.94
CA HIS A 494 -30.63 7.89 -9.52
C HIS A 494 -31.82 7.49 -8.64
N PHE A 495 -32.63 8.46 -8.22
CA PHE A 495 -33.70 8.26 -7.24
C PHE A 495 -34.73 7.23 -7.71
N SER A 496 -35.10 7.22 -8.99
CA SER A 496 -36.04 6.23 -9.54
C SER A 496 -35.51 4.80 -9.51
N ILE A 497 -34.20 4.62 -9.70
CA ILE A 497 -33.56 3.30 -9.57
C ILE A 497 -33.54 2.91 -8.10
N LEU A 498 -33.10 3.82 -7.22
CA LEU A 498 -33.01 3.59 -5.78
C LEU A 498 -34.38 3.23 -5.18
N SER A 499 -35.42 4.00 -5.47
CA SER A 499 -36.77 3.78 -4.94
C SER A 499 -37.35 2.41 -5.31
N ASN A 500 -36.99 1.87 -6.47
CA ASN A 500 -37.50 0.57 -6.92
C ASN A 500 -36.88 -0.62 -6.16
N HIS A 501 -35.70 -0.44 -5.56
CA HIS A 501 -34.97 -1.50 -4.87
C HIS A 501 -35.09 -1.45 -3.34
N PHE A 502 -35.52 -0.31 -2.79
CA PHE A 502 -35.71 -0.17 -1.34
C PHE A 502 -37.13 -0.54 -0.91
N SER A 503 -37.27 -1.68 -0.22
CA SER A 503 -38.47 -2.02 0.55
C SER A 503 -38.10 -2.16 2.02
N PHE A 504 -38.44 -1.16 2.83
CA PHE A 504 -38.19 -1.20 4.27
C PHE A 504 -39.44 -1.64 5.03
N ASN A 505 -39.29 -2.61 5.94
CA ASN A 505 -40.27 -2.73 7.02
C ASN A 505 -40.01 -1.61 8.04
N ILE A 506 -41.08 -1.09 8.64
CA ILE A 506 -41.00 0.01 9.61
C ILE A 506 -40.01 -0.29 10.75
N ARG A 507 -39.92 -1.56 11.20
CA ARG A 507 -38.95 -1.96 12.23
C ARG A 507 -37.49 -1.82 11.77
N GLN A 508 -37.19 -2.11 10.51
CA GLN A 508 -35.85 -1.91 9.95
C GLN A 508 -35.51 -0.43 9.85
N LEU A 509 -36.48 0.38 9.40
CA LEU A 509 -36.33 1.82 9.31
C LEU A 509 -36.09 2.46 10.69
N GLN A 510 -36.81 1.99 11.73
CA GLN A 510 -36.58 2.41 13.11
C GLN A 510 -35.18 2.03 13.59
N ASN A 511 -34.75 0.78 13.39
CA ASN A 511 -33.41 0.35 13.80
C ASN A 511 -32.30 1.17 13.10
N LEU A 512 -32.46 1.47 11.81
CA LEU A 512 -31.50 2.28 11.05
C LEU A 512 -31.43 3.71 11.56
N ILE A 513 -32.59 4.31 11.84
CA ILE A 513 -32.67 5.65 12.39
C ILE A 513 -32.06 5.66 13.81
N GLU A 514 -32.41 4.72 14.68
CA GLU A 514 -31.80 4.56 16.01
C GLU A 514 -30.28 4.36 15.93
N GLU A 515 -29.78 3.59 14.96
CA GLU A 515 -28.36 3.36 14.75
C GLU A 515 -27.62 4.63 14.26
N PHE A 516 -28.22 5.41 13.36
CA PHE A 516 -27.63 6.69 12.91
C PHE A 516 -27.54 7.72 14.03
N LEU A 517 -28.44 7.66 15.01
CA LEU A 517 -28.47 8.57 16.15
C LEU A 517 -27.59 8.13 17.31
N SER A 518 -27.44 6.81 17.48
CA SER A 518 -26.66 6.21 18.56
C SER A 518 -25.18 6.05 18.20
N SER A 519 -24.80 6.24 16.93
CA SER A 519 -23.40 6.31 16.54
C SER A 519 -22.75 7.52 17.21
N ASP A 520 -22.13 7.30 18.37
CA ASP A 520 -21.32 8.31 19.03
C ASP A 520 -20.19 8.75 18.09
N SER A 521 -19.85 10.04 18.16
CA SER A 521 -18.87 10.77 17.36
C SER A 521 -17.43 10.25 17.44
N THR A 522 -17.21 9.06 17.99
CA THR A 522 -15.89 8.48 18.29
C THR A 522 -15.36 7.57 17.19
N ASN A 523 -16.17 7.19 16.19
CA ASN A 523 -15.75 6.29 15.10
C ASN A 523 -15.77 6.91 13.69
N THR A 524 -15.90 8.23 13.54
CA THR A 524 -15.92 8.87 12.21
C THR A 524 -14.75 9.82 11.99
N PHE A 525 -14.10 9.61 10.84
CA PHE A 525 -12.96 10.30 10.22
C PHE A 525 -12.79 11.78 10.63
N SER A 526 -11.63 12.09 11.21
CA SER A 526 -11.32 13.32 11.94
C SER A 526 -10.89 14.53 11.10
N ASP A 527 -11.06 14.56 9.77
CA ASP A 527 -10.58 15.68 8.95
C ASP A 527 -11.71 16.56 8.42
N THR A 528 -11.94 17.64 9.16
CA THR A 528 -12.92 18.69 8.93
C THR A 528 -12.25 19.85 8.20
N ARG A 529 -12.57 20.07 6.91
CA ARG A 529 -12.38 21.43 6.31
C ARG A 529 -12.98 21.78 4.94
N LEU A 530 -13.73 20.93 4.22
CA LEU A 530 -14.34 21.37 2.94
C LEU A 530 -15.81 20.99 2.71
N PHE A 531 -16.34 20.09 3.52
CA PHE A 531 -17.73 20.10 3.98
C PHE A 531 -17.60 20.14 5.49
N SER A 532 -18.33 21.00 6.21
CA SER A 532 -18.55 20.73 7.63
C SER A 532 -19.35 19.43 7.66
N PHE A 533 -18.68 18.29 7.74
CA PHE A 533 -19.27 17.06 8.25
C PHE A 533 -19.52 17.32 9.73
N ASP A 534 -20.49 18.20 9.99
CA ASP A 534 -21.26 18.09 11.20
C ASP A 534 -21.88 16.70 11.10
N ASN A 535 -21.46 15.78 11.97
CA ASN A 535 -22.03 14.43 11.99
C ASN A 535 -23.56 14.52 12.01
N ASP A 536 -24.08 15.56 12.66
CA ASP A 536 -25.49 15.93 12.71
C ASP A 536 -26.06 16.22 11.30
N LEU A 537 -25.37 16.95 10.43
CA LEU A 537 -25.82 17.22 9.05
C LEU A 537 -25.84 15.95 8.18
N LEU A 538 -24.84 15.06 8.34
CA LEU A 538 -24.82 13.78 7.63
C LEU A 538 -25.96 12.87 8.11
N GLN A 539 -26.21 12.83 9.42
CA GLN A 539 -27.34 12.11 10.02
C GLN A 539 -28.69 12.67 9.53
N ILE A 540 -28.83 14.00 9.47
CA ILE A 540 -30.03 14.66 8.91
C ILE A 540 -30.23 14.21 7.46
N ARG A 541 -29.20 14.24 6.63
CA ARG A 541 -29.28 13.80 5.22
C ARG A 541 -29.61 12.33 5.07
N GLN A 542 -29.07 11.46 5.93
CA GLN A 542 -29.41 10.04 5.98
C GLN A 542 -30.88 9.83 6.29
N ILE A 543 -31.41 10.55 7.29
CA ILE A 543 -32.81 10.46 7.71
C ILE A 543 -33.73 11.01 6.61
N VAL A 544 -33.43 12.17 6.03
CA VAL A 544 -34.21 12.75 4.91
C VAL A 544 -34.25 11.75 3.75
N PHE A 545 -33.09 11.26 3.33
CA PHE A 545 -33.00 10.31 2.22
C PHE A 545 -33.82 9.03 2.46
N LEU A 546 -33.77 8.47 3.67
CA LEU A 546 -34.59 7.31 4.06
C LEU A 546 -36.09 7.61 4.01
N LEU A 547 -36.52 8.78 4.49
CA LEU A 547 -37.94 9.19 4.46
C LEU A 547 -38.45 9.34 3.03
N ASP A 548 -37.61 9.85 2.13
CA ASP A 548 -37.98 10.00 0.74
C ASP A 548 -38.04 8.67 -0.02
N LEU A 549 -37.08 7.77 0.21
CA LEU A 549 -37.12 6.44 -0.40
C LEU A 549 -38.37 5.64 -0.03
N THR A 550 -38.94 5.92 1.13
CA THR A 550 -40.09 5.18 1.68
C THR A 550 -41.43 5.82 1.30
N ASP A 551 -41.43 6.98 0.63
CA ASP A 551 -42.60 7.77 0.24
C ASP A 551 -43.72 7.76 1.30
N ILE A 552 -43.33 7.97 2.56
CA ILE A 552 -44.23 7.76 3.71
C ILE A 552 -45.23 8.91 3.77
N HIS A 553 -46.42 8.67 3.21
CA HIS A 553 -47.60 9.51 3.41
C HIS A 553 -48.46 9.07 4.61
N ASN A 554 -47.97 8.11 5.41
CA ASN A 554 -48.69 7.59 6.57
C ASN A 554 -48.22 8.26 7.87
N THR A 555 -49.08 9.08 8.47
CA THR A 555 -48.80 9.77 9.74
C THR A 555 -48.45 8.82 10.87
N ASP A 556 -48.99 7.61 10.90
CA ASP A 556 -48.80 6.69 12.02
C ASP A 556 -47.43 6.00 11.95
N ILE A 557 -46.90 5.81 10.74
CA ILE A 557 -45.53 5.36 10.52
C ILE A 557 -44.54 6.45 10.95
N LEU A 558 -44.77 7.71 10.52
CA LEU A 558 -43.95 8.86 10.96
C LEU A 558 -43.98 9.04 12.48
N LYS A 559 -45.16 8.91 13.11
CA LYS A 559 -45.29 8.90 14.56
C LYS A 559 -44.43 7.80 15.15
N MET A 560 -44.53 6.56 14.66
CA MET A 560 -43.79 5.44 15.23
C MET A 560 -42.27 5.60 15.09
N ILE A 561 -41.79 6.17 13.99
CA ILE A 561 -40.37 6.44 13.72
C ILE A 561 -39.84 7.55 14.62
N PHE A 562 -40.55 8.68 14.69
CA PHE A 562 -40.08 9.86 15.41
C PHE A 562 -40.56 9.94 16.86
N HIS A 563 -41.37 8.98 17.32
CA HIS A 563 -41.88 8.92 18.69
C HIS A 563 -40.77 9.06 19.73
N PRO A 564 -39.63 8.34 19.65
CA PRO A 564 -38.57 8.45 20.64
C PRO A 564 -38.01 9.87 20.76
N PHE A 565 -37.93 10.60 19.65
CA PHE A 565 -37.43 11.97 19.63
C PHE A 565 -38.45 12.97 20.15
N ILE A 566 -39.70 12.85 19.71
CA ILE A 566 -40.82 13.65 20.20
C ILE A 566 -40.93 13.46 21.72
N GLU A 567 -40.75 12.23 22.20
CA GLU A 567 -40.78 11.91 23.63
C GLU A 567 -39.54 12.42 24.37
N ASN A 568 -38.34 12.39 23.77
CA ASN A 568 -37.15 13.04 24.33
C ASN A 568 -37.35 14.56 24.51
N ILE A 569 -37.96 15.22 23.52
CA ILE A 569 -38.29 16.65 23.62
C ILE A 569 -39.40 16.86 24.66
N ARG A 570 -40.43 16.00 24.68
CA ARG A 570 -41.54 16.05 25.65
C ARG A 570 -41.06 15.86 27.09
N THR A 571 -40.17 14.91 27.33
CA THR A 571 -39.62 14.60 28.66
C THR A 571 -38.75 15.72 29.21
N ALA A 572 -38.15 16.55 28.35
CA ALA A 572 -37.46 17.77 28.76
C ALA A 572 -38.38 18.74 29.53
N TYR A 573 -39.67 18.82 29.16
CA TYR A 573 -40.65 19.63 29.88
C TYR A 573 -41.11 18.98 31.18
N GLN A 574 -41.13 17.65 31.23
CA GLN A 574 -41.65 16.90 32.38
C GLN A 574 -40.59 16.66 33.47
N ARG A 575 -39.29 16.67 33.11
CA ARG A 575 -38.18 16.33 34.00
C ARG A 575 -37.06 17.38 33.93
N PRO A 576 -37.10 18.45 34.76
CA PRO A 576 -36.12 19.55 34.75
C PRO A 576 -34.64 19.15 34.87
N TYR A 577 -34.36 17.96 35.40
CA TYR A 577 -33.01 17.52 35.80
C TYR A 577 -32.37 16.50 34.85
N MET A 578 -32.98 16.17 33.70
CA MET A 578 -32.39 15.22 32.75
C MET A 578 -31.25 15.83 31.92
N SER A 579 -30.35 14.96 31.43
CA SER A 579 -29.21 15.37 30.61
C SER A 579 -29.70 16.07 29.34
N THR A 580 -29.23 17.30 29.14
CA THR A 580 -29.69 18.19 28.05
C THR A 580 -29.21 17.75 26.68
N ASN A 581 -28.26 16.82 26.59
CA ASN A 581 -27.63 16.45 25.32
C ASN A 581 -28.56 15.69 24.38
N ASN A 582 -29.35 14.72 24.88
CA ASN A 582 -30.28 13.96 24.02
C ASN A 582 -31.44 14.84 23.53
N VAL A 583 -31.92 15.74 24.38
CA VAL A 583 -32.94 16.75 24.05
C VAL A 583 -32.40 17.72 23.02
N ARG A 584 -31.19 18.26 23.24
CA ARG A 584 -30.52 19.19 22.34
C ARG A 584 -30.27 18.56 20.97
N ARG A 585 -29.69 17.35 20.90
CA ARG A 585 -29.49 16.61 19.65
C ARG A 585 -30.82 16.35 18.94
N SER A 586 -31.87 15.95 19.67
CA SER A 586 -33.20 15.75 19.08
C SER A 586 -33.72 17.04 18.44
N ILE A 587 -33.57 18.19 19.10
CA ILE A 587 -33.99 19.50 18.57
C ILE A 587 -33.13 19.91 17.37
N GLU A 588 -31.80 19.78 17.44
CA GLU A 588 -30.88 20.11 16.34
C GLU A 588 -31.21 19.28 15.09
N LEU A 589 -31.47 17.98 15.25
CA LEU A 589 -31.92 17.10 14.16
C LEU A 589 -33.28 17.52 13.60
N PHE A 590 -34.28 17.80 14.44
CA PHE A 590 -35.59 18.28 13.98
C PHE A 590 -35.48 19.61 13.22
N MET A 591 -34.63 20.51 13.69
CA MET A 591 -34.38 21.79 13.02
C MET A 591 -33.70 21.59 11.68
N GLY A 592 -32.70 20.72 11.61
CA GLY A 592 -32.06 20.34 10.35
C GLY A 592 -33.05 19.72 9.36
N LEU A 593 -33.90 18.81 9.83
CA LEU A 593 -34.97 18.22 9.02
C LEU A 593 -35.97 19.29 8.53
N LEU A 594 -36.31 20.29 9.34
CA LEU A 594 -37.21 21.38 8.93
C LEU A 594 -36.55 22.41 7.98
N GLN A 595 -35.25 22.61 8.11
CA GLN A 595 -34.45 23.56 7.32
C GLN A 595 -34.01 23.00 5.97
N GLU A 596 -33.84 21.68 5.85
CA GLU A 596 -33.60 21.01 4.57
C GLU A 596 -34.74 21.35 3.60
N THR A 597 -34.39 22.07 2.54
CA THR A 597 -35.35 22.71 1.61
C THR A 597 -35.90 21.74 0.56
N TYR A 598 -35.48 20.48 0.58
CA TYR A 598 -35.67 19.53 -0.50
C TYR A 598 -36.26 18.19 -0.02
N PHE A 599 -37.47 18.17 0.55
CA PHE A 599 -38.30 16.95 0.56
C PHE A 599 -39.01 16.84 -0.80
N HIS A 600 -38.86 15.72 -1.54
CA HIS A 600 -39.73 15.47 -2.70
C HIS A 600 -41.10 14.96 -2.26
N SER A 601 -41.17 14.22 -1.15
CA SER A 601 -42.38 13.61 -0.63
C SER A 601 -43.27 14.64 0.11
N SER A 602 -43.89 15.55 -0.64
CA SER A 602 -45.02 16.42 -0.25
C SER A 602 -44.81 17.37 0.95
N ASN A 603 -45.49 18.52 0.95
CA ASN A 603 -45.59 19.41 2.11
C ASN A 603 -45.99 18.66 3.41
N PHE A 604 -46.61 17.48 3.28
CA PHE A 604 -47.07 16.62 4.37
C PHE A 604 -46.03 16.32 5.45
N ILE A 605 -44.79 15.91 5.12
CA ILE A 605 -43.80 15.56 6.15
C ILE A 605 -43.40 16.81 6.94
N LYS A 606 -43.19 17.92 6.23
CA LYS A 606 -42.87 19.22 6.83
C LYS A 606 -44.02 19.74 7.68
N ASP A 607 -45.24 19.61 7.20
CA ASP A 607 -46.47 19.99 7.90
C ASP A 607 -46.69 19.11 9.14
N TRP A 608 -46.42 17.80 9.04
CA TRP A 608 -46.49 16.86 10.14
C TRP A 608 -45.43 17.17 11.21
N PHE A 609 -44.18 17.40 10.82
CA PHE A 609 -43.13 17.82 11.74
C PHE A 609 -43.48 19.14 12.42
N SER A 610 -43.91 20.14 11.65
CA SER A 610 -44.34 21.43 12.20
C SER A 610 -45.51 21.27 13.18
N SER A 611 -46.50 20.45 12.85
CA SER A 611 -47.67 20.20 13.71
C SER A 611 -47.29 19.47 15.00
N ASN A 612 -46.43 18.45 14.95
CA ASN A 612 -46.03 17.70 16.14
C ASN A 612 -45.16 18.54 17.06
N ILE A 613 -44.24 19.33 16.52
CA ILE A 613 -43.44 20.22 17.35
C ILE A 613 -44.34 21.29 17.97
N ARG A 614 -45.28 21.89 17.22
CA ARG A 614 -46.28 22.80 17.81
C ARG A 614 -47.08 22.14 18.94
N SER A 615 -47.44 20.87 18.81
CA SER A 615 -48.14 20.11 19.86
C SER A 615 -47.27 19.96 21.11
N VAL A 616 -46.05 19.47 20.96
CA VAL A 616 -45.08 19.29 22.06
C VAL A 616 -44.80 20.62 22.77
N VAL A 617 -44.61 21.67 21.98
CA VAL A 617 -44.41 23.02 22.46
C VAL A 617 -45.62 23.48 23.29
N ARG A 618 -46.86 23.31 22.78
CA ARG A 618 -48.09 23.66 23.50
C ARG A 618 -48.27 22.85 24.80
N GLU A 619 -47.91 21.57 24.79
CA GLU A 619 -47.90 20.74 26.01
C GLU A 619 -46.91 21.27 27.05
N GLY A 620 -45.70 21.64 26.62
CA GLY A 620 -44.70 22.27 27.47
C GLY A 620 -45.18 23.59 28.06
N LEU A 621 -45.86 24.42 27.26
CA LEU A 621 -46.46 25.67 27.73
C LEU A 621 -47.55 25.45 28.76
N ASN A 622 -48.44 24.49 28.52
CA ASN A 622 -49.50 24.15 29.46
C ASN A 622 -48.92 23.60 30.77
N PHE A 623 -47.86 22.79 30.68
CA PHE A 623 -47.14 22.30 31.86
C PHE A 623 -46.54 23.46 32.66
N ILE A 624 -45.88 24.41 32.00
CA ILE A 624 -45.39 25.63 32.66
C ILE A 624 -46.54 26.41 33.27
N LYS A 625 -47.63 26.65 32.55
CA LYS A 625 -48.79 27.41 33.04
C LYS A 625 -49.35 26.82 34.34
N ILE A 626 -49.33 25.50 34.46
CA ILE A 626 -49.82 24.78 35.65
C ILE A 626 -48.79 24.81 36.81
N ASN A 627 -47.49 24.79 36.50
CA ASN A 627 -46.42 24.63 37.49
C ASN A 627 -45.61 25.90 37.81
N SER A 628 -45.80 26.98 37.04
CA SER A 628 -45.11 28.28 37.18
C SER A 628 -45.35 28.94 38.53
N LEU A 629 -46.49 28.66 39.16
CA LEU A 629 -46.81 29.13 40.51
C LEU A 629 -46.03 28.40 41.61
N LYS A 630 -45.41 27.24 41.32
CA LYS A 630 -44.75 26.39 42.33
C LYS A 630 -43.23 26.34 42.21
N GLN A 631 -42.64 26.50 41.02
CA GLN A 631 -41.19 26.42 40.81
C GLN A 631 -40.69 27.37 39.70
N PRO A 632 -40.17 28.56 40.05
CA PRO A 632 -39.77 29.58 39.06
C PRO A 632 -38.50 29.23 38.26
N MET A 633 -37.67 28.27 38.68
CA MET A 633 -36.45 27.87 37.97
C MET A 633 -36.70 27.13 36.63
N MET A 634 -37.92 26.65 36.37
CA MET A 634 -38.29 25.96 35.12
C MET A 634 -38.26 26.86 33.87
N PHE A 635 -38.18 28.19 34.05
CA PHE A 635 -38.21 29.15 32.95
C PHE A 635 -36.90 29.28 32.14
N MET A 636 -35.76 28.76 32.64
CA MET A 636 -34.44 29.12 32.11
C MET A 636 -34.01 28.40 30.81
N LYS A 637 -34.65 27.30 30.41
CA LYS A 637 -34.21 26.47 29.25
C LYS A 637 -35.24 26.31 28.14
N LEU A 638 -36.47 26.75 28.38
CA LEU A 638 -37.63 26.52 27.52
C LEU A 638 -37.84 27.51 26.36
N PRO A 639 -37.55 28.82 26.53
CA PRO A 639 -37.71 29.82 25.48
C PRO A 639 -37.03 29.42 24.17
N THR A 640 -35.83 28.85 24.25
CA THR A 640 -35.01 28.54 23.07
C THR A 640 -35.70 27.56 22.12
N VAL A 641 -36.37 26.52 22.62
CA VAL A 641 -37.10 25.54 21.78
C VAL A 641 -38.39 26.14 21.22
N PHE A 642 -39.10 26.90 22.04
CA PHE A 642 -40.36 27.56 21.67
C PHE A 642 -40.15 28.60 20.55
N PHE A 643 -39.12 29.43 20.69
CA PHE A 643 -38.78 30.50 19.76
C PHE A 643 -38.08 30.00 18.48
N MET A 644 -37.50 28.81 18.51
CA MET A 644 -36.89 28.19 17.32
C MET A 644 -37.91 27.55 16.36
N VAL A 645 -39.11 27.15 16.81
CA VAL A 645 -40.02 26.32 15.97
C VAL A 645 -41.46 26.86 15.81
N GLY A 646 -41.88 27.83 16.61
CA GLY A 646 -43.22 28.41 16.47
C GLY A 646 -43.39 29.21 15.16
N ASN A 647 -44.59 29.17 14.57
CA ASN A 647 -44.97 30.14 13.54
C ASN A 647 -45.26 31.50 14.20
N HIS A 648 -45.10 32.62 13.48
CA HIS A 648 -45.17 33.97 14.05
C HIS A 648 -46.44 34.22 14.90
N GLY A 649 -47.59 33.72 14.46
CA GLY A 649 -48.86 33.86 15.19
C GLY A 649 -48.95 33.04 16.50
N ASP A 650 -48.32 31.87 16.56
CA ASP A 650 -48.28 31.07 17.79
C ASP A 650 -47.26 31.65 18.78
N ILE A 651 -46.14 32.18 18.27
CA ILE A 651 -45.14 32.89 19.07
C ILE A 651 -45.76 34.16 19.67
N SER A 652 -46.48 34.91 18.85
CA SER A 652 -47.24 36.11 19.24
C SER A 652 -48.19 35.83 20.40
N ARG A 653 -49.08 34.84 20.25
CA ARG A 653 -50.07 34.49 21.26
C ARG A 653 -49.42 34.01 22.54
N PHE A 654 -48.37 33.20 22.45
CA PHE A 654 -47.65 32.77 23.64
C PHE A 654 -46.99 33.93 24.36
N LEU A 655 -46.29 34.81 23.64
CA LEU A 655 -45.68 36.00 24.23
C LEU A 655 -46.75 36.87 24.90
N GLN A 656 -47.91 37.07 24.27
CA GLN A 656 -49.03 37.80 24.86
C GLN A 656 -49.59 37.13 26.12
N GLU A 657 -49.80 35.82 26.10
CA GLU A 657 -50.28 35.07 27.27
C GLU A 657 -49.25 35.02 28.40
N LEU A 658 -47.97 34.91 28.07
CA LEU A 658 -46.88 34.92 29.05
C LEU A 658 -46.71 36.31 29.67
N ILE A 659 -46.76 37.37 28.86
CA ILE A 659 -46.77 38.75 29.32
C ILE A 659 -47.96 38.96 30.25
N SER A 660 -49.16 38.54 29.84
CA SER A 660 -50.35 38.62 30.68
C SER A 660 -50.18 37.86 32.00
N GLN A 661 -49.63 36.64 31.99
CA GLN A 661 -49.38 35.88 33.22
C GLN A 661 -48.34 36.56 34.12
N ILE A 662 -47.25 37.09 33.55
CA ILE A 662 -46.24 37.86 34.29
C ILE A 662 -46.89 39.11 34.89
N GLU A 663 -47.76 39.81 34.16
CA GLU A 663 -48.53 40.95 34.70
C GLU A 663 -49.39 40.53 35.89
N THR A 664 -50.13 39.43 35.80
CA THR A 664 -50.98 38.94 36.90
C THR A 664 -50.14 38.54 38.11
N ILE A 665 -49.00 37.90 37.88
CA ILE A 665 -48.03 37.47 38.89
C ILE A 665 -47.42 38.68 39.60
N VAL A 666 -46.98 39.69 38.85
CA VAL A 666 -46.47 40.97 39.36
C VAL A 666 -47.53 41.74 40.14
N GLN A 667 -48.80 41.67 39.72
CA GLN A 667 -49.92 42.28 40.45
C GLN A 667 -50.28 41.55 41.75
N GLN A 668 -50.03 40.23 41.83
CA GLN A 668 -50.44 39.39 42.95
C GLN A 668 -49.42 39.29 44.09
N GLN A 669 -48.12 39.46 43.86
CA GLN A 669 -47.14 39.55 44.96
C GLN A 669 -46.56 40.96 45.08
N SER A 670 -46.86 41.61 46.19
CA SER A 670 -46.25 42.86 46.62
C SER A 670 -44.87 42.59 47.24
N GLY A 671 -43.84 42.44 46.40
CA GLY A 671 -42.44 42.31 46.83
C GLY A 671 -41.47 42.12 45.65
N ASN A 672 -40.22 42.56 45.81
CA ASN A 672 -39.16 42.56 44.78
C ASN A 672 -38.69 41.16 44.30
N SER A 673 -39.42 40.09 44.60
CA SER A 673 -39.08 38.70 44.23
C SER A 673 -39.17 38.41 42.72
N TRP A 674 -39.70 39.33 41.91
CA TRP A 674 -39.92 39.13 40.46
C TRP A 674 -38.81 39.63 39.54
N GLN A 675 -37.87 40.44 40.05
CA GLN A 675 -36.80 41.03 39.24
C GLN A 675 -35.97 40.00 38.44
N PRO A 676 -35.59 38.83 39.00
CA PRO A 676 -34.85 37.82 38.24
C PRO A 676 -35.63 37.26 37.04
N LEU A 677 -36.94 37.05 37.20
CA LEU A 677 -37.83 36.55 36.13
C LEU A 677 -37.96 37.57 34.99
N LEU A 678 -38.04 38.87 35.33
CA LEU A 678 -38.08 39.97 34.35
C LEU A 678 -36.77 40.12 33.58
N ILE A 679 -35.62 40.05 34.25
CA ILE A 679 -34.28 40.13 33.62
C ILE A 679 -34.05 38.94 32.66
N LEU A 680 -34.46 37.74 33.07
CA LEU A 680 -34.35 36.53 32.24
C LEU A 680 -35.29 36.54 31.02
N PHE A 681 -36.51 37.06 31.19
CA PHE A 681 -37.43 37.27 30.08
C PHE A 681 -36.85 38.26 29.07
N ALA A 682 -36.21 39.32 29.57
CA ALA A 682 -35.54 40.32 28.77
C ALA A 682 -34.37 39.75 27.95
N HIS A 683 -33.49 38.95 28.57
CA HIS A 683 -32.40 38.26 27.86
C HIS A 683 -32.88 37.24 26.82
N SER A 684 -33.97 36.52 27.10
CA SER A 684 -34.54 35.55 26.15
C SER A 684 -35.07 36.25 24.89
N ILE A 685 -35.57 37.47 25.04
CA ILE A 685 -36.10 38.30 23.96
C ILE A 685 -34.97 39.00 23.19
N ASP A 686 -33.92 39.44 23.90
CA ASP A 686 -32.73 40.01 23.27
C ASP A 686 -31.98 38.99 22.39
N TRP A 687 -31.80 37.76 22.88
CA TRP A 687 -31.22 36.65 22.10
C TRP A 687 -32.04 36.30 20.84
N LEU A 688 -33.36 36.40 20.95
CA LEU A 688 -34.33 36.22 19.86
C LEU A 688 -34.17 37.29 18.77
N LEU A 689 -34.04 38.54 19.18
CA LEU A 689 -33.87 39.70 18.30
C LEU A 689 -32.50 39.72 17.62
N THR A 690 -31.47 39.14 18.24
CA THR A 690 -30.12 39.05 17.69
C THR A 690 -29.91 37.87 16.73
N ASN A 691 -30.60 36.74 16.90
CA ASN A 691 -30.34 35.51 16.12
C ASN A 691 -31.37 35.19 15.01
N ARG A 692 -32.47 35.93 14.86
CA ARG A 692 -33.40 35.79 13.72
C ARG A 692 -33.48 37.05 12.85
N LEU A 693 -33.40 36.81 11.54
CA LEU A 693 -33.42 37.77 10.41
C LEU A 693 -34.55 38.81 10.48
N SER A 694 -34.25 40.00 9.92
CA SER A 694 -35.01 41.23 9.65
C SER A 694 -36.53 41.30 9.89
N ASP A 695 -37.28 40.25 9.61
CA ASP A 695 -38.75 40.29 9.51
C ASP A 695 -39.44 40.27 10.88
N PHE A 696 -38.80 39.64 11.89
CA PHE A 696 -39.28 39.71 13.27
C PHE A 696 -39.13 41.12 13.84
N ASN A 697 -38.12 41.87 13.37
CA ASN A 697 -37.79 43.20 13.87
C ASN A 697 -38.86 44.24 13.49
N THR A 698 -39.49 44.08 12.32
CA THR A 698 -40.60 44.94 11.88
C THR A 698 -41.86 44.74 12.73
N GLU A 699 -42.27 43.49 12.95
CA GLU A 699 -43.48 43.18 13.73
C GLU A 699 -43.28 43.43 15.24
N TRP A 700 -42.05 43.21 15.75
CA TRP A 700 -41.63 43.58 17.09
C TRP A 700 -41.83 45.06 17.38
N ASN A 701 -41.30 45.90 16.48
CA ASN A 701 -41.34 47.37 16.63
C ASN A 701 -42.75 47.94 16.49
N THR A 702 -43.63 47.34 15.68
CA THR A 702 -45.00 47.84 15.48
C THR A 702 -45.97 47.36 16.54
N THR A 703 -45.81 46.13 17.05
CA THR A 703 -46.90 45.42 17.75
C THR A 703 -46.58 45.12 19.22
N TYR A 704 -45.33 44.85 19.57
CA TYR A 704 -44.97 44.37 20.91
C TYR A 704 -44.24 45.41 21.76
N ARG A 705 -43.47 46.31 21.13
CA ARG A 705 -42.74 47.39 21.80
C ARG A 705 -43.65 48.33 22.61
N ASN A 706 -44.92 48.45 22.21
CA ASN A 706 -45.91 49.33 22.84
C ASN A 706 -46.72 48.66 23.98
N LEU A 707 -46.42 47.41 24.35
CA LEU A 707 -47.11 46.75 25.46
C LEU A 707 -46.75 47.39 26.82
N PRO A 708 -47.71 47.56 27.75
CA PRO A 708 -47.48 48.21 29.04
C PRO A 708 -46.34 47.58 29.86
N LEU A 709 -46.20 46.25 29.83
CA LEU A 709 -45.10 45.53 30.47
C LEU A 709 -43.72 45.95 29.90
N PHE A 710 -43.62 46.18 28.59
CA PHE A 710 -42.36 46.56 27.93
C PHE A 710 -41.95 47.99 28.23
N SER A 711 -42.90 48.92 28.41
CA SER A 711 -42.62 50.28 28.87
C SER A 711 -41.99 50.32 30.27
N LYS A 712 -42.23 49.28 31.10
CA LYS A 712 -41.63 49.11 32.44
C LYS A 712 -40.31 48.33 32.41
N LEU A 713 -40.09 47.50 31.39
CA LEU A 713 -38.88 46.68 31.19
C LEU A 713 -37.75 47.42 30.47
N LEU A 714 -38.07 48.30 29.51
CA LEU A 714 -37.08 49.06 28.73
C LEU A 714 -36.07 49.81 29.62
N PRO A 715 -36.50 50.51 30.70
CA PRO A 715 -35.57 51.21 31.59
C PRO A 715 -34.62 50.27 32.36
N LEU A 716 -35.02 49.01 32.61
CA LEU A 716 -34.20 48.01 33.30
C LEU A 716 -33.18 47.35 32.35
N LEU A 717 -33.55 47.16 31.09
CA LEU A 717 -32.66 46.70 30.02
C LEU A 717 -31.60 47.76 29.67
N ASP A 718 -32.02 49.03 29.57
CA ASP A 718 -31.11 50.16 29.30
C ASP A 718 -30.15 50.44 30.49
N GLN A 719 -30.53 50.09 31.73
CA GLN A 719 -29.66 50.18 32.90
C GLN A 719 -28.66 49.02 33.05
N GLN A 720 -28.83 47.91 32.32
CA GLN A 720 -27.89 46.76 32.33
C GLN A 720 -26.97 46.70 31.12
N ASN A 721 -27.29 47.44 30.04
CA ASN A 721 -26.38 47.65 28.90
C ASN A 721 -25.33 48.76 29.15
N SER A 722 -25.22 49.24 30.39
CA SER A 722 -24.13 50.10 30.89
C SER A 722 -23.17 49.35 31.80
#